data_AF-A0A9X3CJB4-F1
#
_entry.id   AF-A0A9X3CJB4-F1
#
_cell.length_a   1.000
_cell.length_b   1.000
_cell.length_c   1.000
_cell.angle_alpha   90.00
_cell.angle_beta   90.00
_cell.angle_gamma   90.00
#
_symmetry.space_group_name_H-M   'P 1'
#
loop_
_entity.id
_entity.type
_entity.pdbx_description
1 polymer ?
#
loop_
_entity_poly.entity_id
_entity_poly.type
_entity_poly.pdbx_seq_one_letter_code
_entity_poly.pdbx_strand_id
1 'polypeptide(L)'
;MKTTNLIPILFMVSPLCLYGAYDDTETDYTLAEQRTHVWNEALEPIELVNSILCFTAQFNSVEFANQGAYLVLADEALCFEEEKSAATGQSSAGGNQTQLMKAVSTVERSSDEDPLLVSVWLPDMGKGDEGEQAIKFKAQIRDGATDANPFGDFTFNFDFYDNFTQNNQAGGGEVKTISDLEGKIGFTLFEQGNHGGSESYKQCASVVMSEDRTNGVALTGSSNGSGGQTFALAFNENRVLVQSTNGGFDDLPYKSGDHATATQCLSRTELTAYVHRYDLFDSTTGEMVEINSGFPIRYDSTGGSNPDSYGFVGYWGVWTESGHQFSNGDAVIRESDNQQESLSIITAPGRLIKNSVKSLALTELTGIEFQYWDDEVYQNGSFDQWVVNYSNQQFVKIGKLSWQENGPSIEQLDTPITISLNAYDSLHMYSEQLGGEVKYLSGEDNITFYVQTFIDGSQNGDAQIPNNGTITLTCYDNCPTGNIDPQHIAEYWGESSPFETGNDAPYNYTYSISGDNALTLVSVASGERVAFDSAVTTTMLESTPHHWGVRTGPMVLSSQSVTDSWKMYDPQIVQEFYVWETGVNEWNHLTTVQDSNGDIVSFDRPIQFSYIHRSLNDRSGDAGDYASQTFMINYGGNGDLWGIPSIKSGESSHYRAAFSINDGVLMGGAQQYVIKAREIEELMTPLSSSECSTLTLQDPAVDVPTSVTGGADIGSMPLVEGEPAVIAGVTQ
;
A
#
# COMPACT_ATOMS: atom_id res chain seq x y z
N MET A 1 -23.63 82.11 11.82
CA MET A 1 -22.38 81.68 11.16
C MET A 1 -22.30 80.18 11.30
N LYS A 2 -22.33 79.46 10.18
CA LYS A 2 -22.29 78.00 10.11
C LYS A 2 -20.86 77.52 10.35
N THR A 3 -20.65 76.70 11.37
CA THR A 3 -19.40 75.96 11.58
C THR A 3 -19.69 74.47 11.46
N THR A 4 -18.96 73.88 10.52
CA THR A 4 -19.12 72.56 9.92
C THR A 4 -18.67 71.47 10.88
N ASN A 5 -19.47 70.41 10.99
CA ASN A 5 -19.11 69.14 11.62
C ASN A 5 -18.07 68.40 10.79
N LEU A 6 -17.00 67.91 11.43
CA LEU A 6 -16.11 66.87 10.91
C LEU A 6 -16.16 65.69 11.89
N ILE A 7 -16.65 64.57 11.38
CA ILE A 7 -16.77 63.26 12.04
C ILE A 7 -15.38 62.59 12.02
N PRO A 8 -14.90 61.99 13.13
CA PRO A 8 -13.69 61.18 13.09
C PRO A 8 -13.99 59.79 12.50
N ILE A 9 -13.20 59.42 11.50
CA ILE A 9 -13.20 58.09 10.86
C ILE A 9 -12.62 57.08 11.87
N LEU A 10 -13.42 56.08 12.22
CA LEU A 10 -13.00 54.92 13.00
C LEU A 10 -12.31 53.93 12.05
N PHE A 11 -10.99 53.77 12.15
CA PHE A 11 -10.29 52.67 11.49
C PHE A 11 -10.64 51.35 12.20
N MET A 12 -11.41 50.50 11.54
CA MET A 12 -11.52 49.08 11.91
C MET A 12 -10.19 48.40 11.60
N VAL A 13 -9.42 48.08 12.64
CA VAL A 13 -8.31 47.15 12.56
C VAL A 13 -8.92 45.75 12.62
N SER A 14 -8.96 45.06 11.49
CA SER A 14 -9.31 43.63 11.43
C SER A 14 -8.24 42.84 12.19
N PRO A 15 -8.60 41.84 13.02
CA PRO A 15 -7.59 40.96 13.59
C PRO A 15 -7.01 40.13 12.44
N LEU A 16 -5.75 40.35 12.12
CA LEU A 16 -4.93 39.35 11.45
C LEU A 16 -4.82 38.20 12.46
N CYS A 17 -5.53 37.09 12.23
CA CYS A 17 -5.15 35.82 12.81
C CYS A 17 -3.74 35.52 12.29
N LEU A 18 -2.74 35.74 13.14
CA LEU A 18 -1.43 35.12 12.96
C LEU A 18 -1.66 33.63 13.18
N TYR A 19 -1.84 32.87 12.10
CA TYR A 19 -1.63 31.43 12.17
C TYR A 19 -0.16 31.22 12.52
N GLY A 20 0.09 30.30 13.46
CA GLY A 20 1.44 29.86 13.76
C GLY A 20 2.10 29.26 12.52
N ALA A 21 3.43 29.24 12.47
CA ALA A 21 4.15 28.46 11.46
C ALA A 21 3.83 26.98 11.63
N TYR A 22 3.99 26.17 10.58
CA TYR A 22 3.67 24.73 10.65
C TYR A 22 4.45 23.99 11.75
N ASP A 23 5.65 24.49 12.11
CA ASP A 23 6.54 23.96 13.14
C ASP A 23 6.35 24.60 14.52
N ASP A 24 5.34 25.47 14.69
CA ASP A 24 4.97 25.97 16.01
C ASP A 24 4.44 24.83 16.90
N THR A 25 4.64 24.96 18.22
CA THR A 25 4.17 23.96 19.18
C THR A 25 2.65 23.81 19.12
N GLU A 26 2.16 22.57 19.28
CA GLU A 26 0.74 22.20 19.29
C GLU A 26 0.06 22.16 17.91
N THR A 27 0.80 22.33 16.81
CA THR A 27 0.31 21.97 15.47
C THR A 27 0.22 20.46 15.30
N ASP A 28 -0.65 19.98 14.41
CA ASP A 28 -0.71 18.54 14.10
C ASP A 28 0.65 18.03 13.61
N TYR A 29 1.37 18.83 12.83
CA TYR A 29 2.74 18.51 12.40
C TYR A 29 3.69 18.26 13.58
N THR A 30 3.69 19.12 14.61
CA THR A 30 4.59 18.93 15.77
C THR A 30 4.14 17.83 16.72
N LEU A 31 2.83 17.58 16.79
CA LEU A 31 2.23 16.52 17.60
C LEU A 31 2.25 15.14 16.93
N ALA A 32 2.41 15.07 15.61
CA ALA A 32 2.45 13.82 14.87
C ALA A 32 3.58 12.91 15.37
N GLU A 33 3.20 11.71 15.82
CA GLU A 33 4.12 10.71 16.34
C GLU A 33 4.85 9.99 15.20
N GLN A 34 6.12 9.66 15.43
CA GLN A 34 6.91 8.81 14.54
C GLN A 34 7.17 7.50 15.25
N ARG A 35 6.88 6.39 14.59
CA ARG A 35 7.20 5.04 15.03
C ARG A 35 8.51 4.64 14.38
N THR A 36 9.43 4.16 15.19
CA THR A 36 10.75 3.72 14.74
C THR A 36 11.03 2.33 15.25
N HIS A 37 11.43 1.43 14.35
CA HIS A 37 11.86 0.09 14.68
C HIS A 37 13.23 -0.20 14.07
N VAL A 38 13.99 -1.10 14.70
CA VAL A 38 15.30 -1.49 14.20
C VAL A 38 15.18 -2.85 13.54
N TRP A 39 15.52 -2.94 12.26
CA TRP A 39 15.58 -4.21 11.55
C TRP A 39 16.96 -4.86 11.68
N ASN A 40 16.95 -6.16 11.93
CA ASN A 40 18.10 -7.03 11.77
C ASN A 40 17.58 -8.42 11.39
N GLU A 41 18.15 -9.07 10.38
CA GLU A 41 17.74 -10.42 9.94
C GLU A 41 17.71 -11.43 11.09
N ALA A 42 18.62 -11.30 12.07
CA ALA A 42 18.63 -12.15 13.24
C ALA A 42 17.42 -11.97 14.19
N LEU A 43 16.61 -10.92 13.99
CA LEU A 43 15.40 -10.63 14.74
C LEU A 43 14.13 -11.12 14.03
N GLU A 44 14.20 -11.57 12.77
CA GLU A 44 13.05 -12.05 12.00
C GLU A 44 12.19 -13.08 12.80
N PRO A 45 12.76 -14.09 13.50
CA PRO A 45 11.94 -15.01 14.30
C PRO A 45 11.18 -14.33 15.45
N ILE A 46 11.62 -13.15 15.89
CA ILE A 46 11.03 -12.40 17.02
C ILE A 46 9.96 -11.43 16.51
N GLU A 47 9.93 -11.09 15.22
CA GLU A 47 8.94 -10.13 14.69
C GLU A 47 7.51 -10.61 14.82
N LEU A 48 7.27 -11.91 14.61
CA LEU A 48 5.96 -12.50 14.88
C LEU A 48 5.47 -12.19 16.29
N VAL A 49 6.37 -12.20 17.29
CA VAL A 49 6.03 -11.83 18.67
C VAL A 49 5.56 -10.39 18.74
N ASN A 50 6.26 -9.47 18.06
CA ASN A 50 5.85 -8.06 18.02
C ASN A 50 4.49 -7.90 17.34
N SER A 51 4.25 -8.57 16.21
CA SER A 51 2.98 -8.52 15.49
C SER A 51 1.81 -9.08 16.32
N ILE A 52 2.01 -10.23 16.97
CA ILE A 52 1.00 -10.81 17.88
C ILE A 52 0.72 -9.89 19.06
N LEU A 53 1.75 -9.29 19.67
CA LEU A 53 1.57 -8.36 20.79
C LEU A 53 0.88 -7.07 20.34
N CYS A 54 1.20 -6.55 19.16
CA CYS A 54 0.50 -5.42 18.54
C CYS A 54 -0.98 -5.75 18.34
N PHE A 55 -1.28 -6.91 17.74
CA PHE A 55 -2.64 -7.32 17.44
C PHE A 55 -3.47 -7.49 18.71
N THR A 56 -2.90 -8.16 19.72
CA THR A 56 -3.56 -8.38 21.01
C THR A 56 -3.71 -7.09 21.84
N ALA A 57 -2.90 -6.06 21.61
CA ALA A 57 -3.08 -4.75 22.24
C ALA A 57 -4.45 -4.13 21.88
N GLN A 58 -5.00 -4.46 20.70
CA GLN A 58 -6.30 -3.95 20.24
C GLN A 58 -7.51 -4.55 20.98
N PHE A 59 -7.29 -5.45 21.95
CA PHE A 59 -8.37 -6.16 22.65
C PHE A 59 -8.82 -5.46 23.93
N ASN A 60 -8.07 -4.46 24.41
CA ASN A 60 -8.29 -3.75 25.69
C ASN A 60 -8.58 -4.70 26.88
N SER A 61 -7.92 -5.86 26.90
CA SER A 61 -8.22 -6.99 27.80
C SER A 61 -8.29 -6.61 29.29
N VAL A 62 -7.50 -5.63 29.73
CA VAL A 62 -7.49 -5.17 31.13
C VAL A 62 -8.82 -4.54 31.54
N GLU A 63 -9.47 -3.79 30.64
CA GLU A 63 -10.76 -3.13 30.94
C GLU A 63 -11.88 -4.14 31.13
N PHE A 64 -11.84 -5.25 30.39
CA PHE A 64 -12.88 -6.29 30.37
C PHE A 64 -12.63 -7.43 31.36
N ALA A 65 -11.68 -7.28 32.30
CA ALA A 65 -11.42 -8.28 33.32
C ALA A 65 -12.70 -8.61 34.12
N ASN A 66 -13.06 -9.90 34.13
CA ASN A 66 -14.25 -10.45 34.78
C ASN A 66 -15.60 -9.88 34.29
N GLN A 67 -15.66 -9.29 33.08
CA GLN A 67 -16.91 -8.75 32.50
C GLN A 67 -17.68 -9.75 31.62
N GLY A 68 -17.12 -10.94 31.37
CA GLY A 68 -17.69 -11.95 30.47
C GLY A 68 -17.07 -11.92 29.08
N ALA A 69 -17.64 -12.70 28.16
CA ALA A 69 -17.17 -12.75 26.77
C ALA A 69 -17.60 -11.50 26.00
N TYR A 70 -16.70 -10.95 25.20
CA TYR A 70 -16.97 -9.78 24.36
C TYR A 70 -16.38 -9.95 22.95
N LEU A 71 -16.94 -9.19 22.01
CA LEU A 71 -16.56 -9.21 20.61
C LEU A 71 -15.58 -8.07 20.32
N VAL A 72 -14.53 -8.37 19.55
CA VAL A 72 -13.48 -7.45 19.11
C VAL A 72 -13.39 -7.47 17.59
N LEU A 73 -13.24 -6.29 16.98
CA LEU A 73 -12.82 -6.13 15.59
C LEU A 73 -11.41 -5.52 15.59
N ALA A 74 -10.39 -6.33 15.37
CA ALA A 74 -8.99 -5.90 15.38
C ALA A 74 -8.50 -5.65 13.95
N ASP A 75 -7.82 -4.54 13.70
CA ASP A 75 -7.23 -4.19 12.41
C ASP A 75 -5.93 -4.97 12.21
N GLU A 76 -5.96 -5.93 11.29
CA GLU A 76 -4.82 -6.78 10.95
C GLU A 76 -3.70 -5.97 10.29
N ALA A 77 -4.07 -5.05 9.40
CA ALA A 77 -3.13 -4.25 8.62
C ALA A 77 -2.28 -3.29 9.49
N LEU A 78 -2.70 -3.04 10.75
CA LEU A 78 -1.90 -2.29 11.72
C LEU A 78 -0.72 -3.07 12.29
N CYS A 79 -0.78 -4.40 12.31
CA CYS A 79 0.13 -5.24 13.10
C CYS A 79 0.80 -6.36 12.31
N PHE A 80 0.20 -6.77 11.19
CA PHE A 80 0.76 -7.70 10.23
C PHE A 80 0.92 -6.95 8.93
N GLU A 81 2.14 -6.49 8.65
CA GLU A 81 2.45 -5.88 7.37
C GLU A 81 2.38 -6.97 6.29
N GLU A 82 1.37 -6.93 5.43
CA GLU A 82 1.51 -7.55 4.13
C GLU A 82 2.54 -6.70 3.37
N GLU A 83 3.80 -7.15 3.27
CA GLU A 83 4.74 -6.64 2.27
C GLU A 83 4.27 -7.06 0.86
N LYS A 84 3.06 -6.65 0.47
CA LYS A 84 2.65 -6.65 -0.92
C LYS A 84 3.35 -5.47 -1.55
N SER A 85 4.31 -5.83 -2.41
CA SER A 85 5.02 -4.93 -3.30
C SER A 85 4.12 -3.78 -3.73
N ALA A 86 4.53 -2.54 -3.46
CA ALA A 86 3.98 -1.37 -4.10
C ALA A 86 4.26 -1.49 -5.61
N ALA A 87 3.39 -2.22 -6.32
CA ALA A 87 3.50 -2.43 -7.74
C ALA A 87 3.35 -1.06 -8.44
N THR A 88 4.45 -0.66 -9.07
CA THR A 88 4.53 0.13 -10.30
C THR A 88 3.44 1.20 -10.50
N GLY A 89 3.75 2.42 -10.05
CA GLY A 89 3.53 3.70 -10.76
C GLY A 89 2.12 4.17 -11.15
N GLN A 90 1.09 3.33 -11.26
CA GLN A 90 -0.19 3.79 -11.81
C GLN A 90 -1.43 2.99 -11.41
N SER A 91 -1.29 1.88 -10.66
CA SER A 91 -2.42 1.04 -10.25
C SER A 91 -2.21 0.43 -8.87
N SER A 92 -2.22 1.24 -7.82
CA SER A 92 -2.28 0.77 -6.42
C SER A 92 -3.73 0.72 -5.93
N ALA A 93 -4.58 -0.09 -6.59
CA ALA A 93 -5.95 -0.33 -6.13
C ALA A 93 -6.03 -1.32 -4.93
N GLY A 94 -4.90 -1.76 -4.35
CA GLY A 94 -4.91 -2.84 -3.36
C GLY A 94 -3.91 -2.74 -2.21
N GLY A 95 -3.30 -1.58 -1.95
CA GLY A 95 -2.16 -1.50 -1.04
C GLY A 95 -2.44 -1.16 0.43
N ASN A 96 -3.61 -0.58 0.77
CA ASN A 96 -3.82 -0.08 2.12
C ASN A 96 -5.31 -0.08 2.50
N GLN A 97 -5.96 -1.24 2.40
CA GLN A 97 -7.30 -1.41 2.94
C GLN A 97 -7.20 -1.91 4.39
N THR A 98 -7.85 -1.21 5.31
CA THR A 98 -8.06 -1.67 6.69
C THR A 98 -8.79 -3.01 6.67
N GLN A 99 -8.11 -4.08 7.06
CA GLN A 99 -8.70 -5.42 7.19
C GLN A 99 -9.05 -5.66 8.66
N LEU A 100 -10.34 -5.59 8.99
CA LEU A 100 -10.81 -5.87 10.34
C LEU A 100 -11.08 -7.36 10.51
N MET A 101 -10.43 -7.96 11.51
CA MET A 101 -10.57 -9.35 11.89
C MET A 101 -11.45 -9.51 13.12
N LYS A 102 -12.36 -10.47 13.06
CA LYS A 102 -13.29 -10.77 14.15
C LYS A 102 -12.64 -11.67 15.21
N ALA A 103 -12.67 -11.25 16.47
CA ALA A 103 -12.23 -12.05 17.61
C ALA A 103 -13.27 -12.08 18.74
N VAL A 104 -13.32 -13.18 19.47
CA VAL A 104 -14.04 -13.28 20.75
C VAL A 104 -13.03 -13.41 21.87
N SER A 105 -13.17 -12.61 22.91
CA SER A 105 -12.24 -12.58 24.04
C SER A 105 -12.97 -12.81 25.36
N THR A 106 -12.31 -13.52 26.29
CA THR A 106 -12.71 -13.63 27.69
C THR A 106 -11.51 -13.36 28.58
N VAL A 107 -11.71 -12.55 29.60
CA VAL A 107 -10.66 -12.17 30.54
C VAL A 107 -11.10 -12.49 31.96
N GLU A 108 -10.32 -13.32 32.65
CA GLU A 108 -10.62 -13.78 34.01
C GLU A 108 -9.46 -13.48 34.96
N ARG A 109 -9.80 -13.05 36.18
CA ARG A 109 -8.84 -12.88 37.27
C ARG A 109 -9.48 -13.30 38.59
N SER A 110 -8.88 -14.28 39.27
CA SER A 110 -9.43 -14.85 40.51
C SER A 110 -9.27 -13.92 41.71
N SER A 111 -8.15 -13.19 41.80
CA SER A 111 -7.88 -12.16 42.81
C SER A 111 -6.79 -11.21 42.32
N ASP A 112 -6.53 -10.12 43.06
CA ASP A 112 -5.49 -9.14 42.72
C ASP A 112 -4.06 -9.71 42.76
N GLU A 113 -3.86 -10.89 43.35
CA GLU A 113 -2.56 -11.59 43.40
C GLU A 113 -2.49 -12.75 42.40
N ASP A 114 -3.62 -13.12 41.78
CA ASP A 114 -3.66 -14.17 40.77
C ASP A 114 -3.38 -13.61 39.37
N PRO A 115 -2.79 -14.42 38.46
CA PRO A 115 -2.54 -14.02 37.09
C PRO A 115 -3.82 -13.64 36.35
N LEU A 116 -3.73 -12.65 35.46
CA LEU A 116 -4.78 -12.34 34.50
C LEU A 116 -4.75 -13.38 33.37
N LEU A 117 -5.87 -14.06 33.14
CA LEU A 117 -6.03 -15.05 32.10
C LEU A 117 -6.84 -14.45 30.94
N VAL A 118 -6.22 -14.34 29.79
CA VAL A 118 -6.85 -13.87 28.54
C VAL A 118 -6.98 -15.07 27.61
N SER A 119 -8.21 -15.38 27.20
CA SER A 119 -8.51 -16.45 26.25
C SER A 119 -9.21 -15.85 25.03
N VAL A 120 -8.69 -16.11 23.83
CA VAL A 120 -9.16 -15.52 22.58
C VAL A 120 -9.43 -16.58 21.52
N TRP A 121 -10.54 -16.43 20.82
CA TRP A 121 -10.92 -17.22 19.65
C TRP A 121 -10.98 -16.33 18.40
N LEU A 122 -10.21 -16.68 17.39
CA LEU A 122 -10.27 -16.12 16.03
C LEU A 122 -10.88 -17.18 15.11
N PRO A 123 -12.20 -17.10 14.81
CA PRO A 123 -12.90 -18.15 14.08
C PRO A 123 -12.71 -18.10 12.55
N ASP A 124 -12.28 -16.97 12.01
CA ASP A 124 -12.13 -16.75 10.57
C ASP A 124 -10.90 -15.87 10.32
N MET A 125 -9.87 -16.47 9.73
CA MET A 125 -8.64 -15.81 9.27
C MET A 125 -8.64 -15.63 7.74
N GLY A 126 -9.80 -15.81 7.08
CA GLY A 126 -9.92 -15.85 5.63
C GLY A 126 -9.79 -17.26 5.04
N LYS A 127 -10.01 -17.34 3.71
CA LYS A 127 -9.87 -18.56 2.91
C LYS A 127 -8.63 -18.47 2.03
N GLY A 128 -7.57 -19.18 2.41
CA GLY A 128 -6.47 -19.49 1.51
C GLY A 128 -6.81 -20.68 0.60
N ASP A 129 -5.86 -21.04 -0.27
CA ASP A 129 -5.94 -22.26 -1.12
C ASP A 129 -6.11 -23.56 -0.30
N GLU A 130 -5.83 -23.50 1.01
CA GLU A 130 -5.89 -24.62 1.96
C GLU A 130 -7.20 -24.72 2.76
N GLY A 131 -8.14 -23.78 2.59
CA GLY A 131 -9.43 -23.76 3.29
C GLY A 131 -9.54 -22.68 4.36
N GLU A 132 -10.56 -22.80 5.22
CA GLU A 132 -10.76 -21.93 6.38
C GLU A 132 -9.60 -22.13 7.38
N GLN A 133 -9.25 -21.10 8.16
CA GLN A 133 -8.26 -21.17 9.22
C GLN A 133 -8.77 -20.45 10.47
N ALA A 134 -8.43 -20.97 11.64
CA ALA A 134 -8.85 -20.44 12.93
C ALA A 134 -7.74 -20.55 13.97
N ILE A 135 -7.69 -19.62 14.93
CA ILE A 135 -6.62 -19.56 15.93
C ILE A 135 -7.18 -19.40 17.34
N LYS A 136 -6.61 -20.13 18.30
CA LYS A 136 -6.86 -19.89 19.73
C LYS A 136 -5.60 -19.35 20.38
N PHE A 137 -5.78 -18.37 21.25
CA PHE A 137 -4.69 -17.82 22.07
C PHE A 137 -5.04 -17.85 23.54
N LYS A 138 -4.01 -18.08 24.36
CA LYS A 138 -4.09 -18.02 25.81
C LYS A 138 -2.91 -17.25 26.37
N ALA A 139 -3.17 -16.12 27.01
CA ALA A 139 -2.17 -15.38 27.78
C ALA A 139 -2.40 -15.58 29.28
N GLN A 140 -1.34 -15.91 30.00
CA GLN A 140 -1.29 -15.87 31.46
C GLN A 140 -0.31 -14.77 31.87
N ILE A 141 -0.84 -13.65 32.35
CA ILE A 141 -0.06 -12.46 32.73
C ILE A 141 0.05 -12.42 34.25
N ARG A 142 1.26 -12.59 34.77
CA ARG A 142 1.59 -12.56 36.19
C ARG A 142 1.90 -11.14 36.67
N ASP A 143 2.70 -10.40 35.90
CA ASP A 143 3.04 -9.00 36.17
C ASP A 143 3.05 -8.18 34.87
N GLY A 144 2.64 -6.92 34.97
CA GLY A 144 2.68 -5.97 33.86
C GLY A 144 4.10 -5.46 33.57
N ALA A 145 4.29 -4.88 32.39
CA ALA A 145 5.54 -4.23 32.02
C ALA A 145 5.85 -3.03 32.94
N THR A 146 7.13 -2.84 33.26
CA THR A 146 7.65 -1.72 34.05
C THR A 146 8.96 -1.19 33.44
N ASP A 147 9.44 -0.03 33.88
CA ASP A 147 10.73 0.50 33.42
C ASP A 147 11.91 -0.45 33.71
N ALA A 148 11.82 -1.21 34.81
CA ALA A 148 12.83 -2.17 35.24
C ALA A 148 12.73 -3.51 34.50
N ASN A 149 11.51 -3.96 34.18
CA ASN A 149 11.26 -5.13 33.35
C ASN A 149 10.21 -4.78 32.28
N PRO A 150 10.65 -4.31 31.09
CA PRO A 150 9.74 -3.87 30.04
C PRO A 150 8.96 -5.02 29.38
N PHE A 151 9.38 -6.28 29.60
CA PHE A 151 8.66 -7.44 29.10
C PHE A 151 7.49 -7.86 30.00
N GLY A 152 7.47 -7.41 31.27
CA GLY A 152 6.56 -7.94 32.28
C GLY A 152 6.86 -9.41 32.61
N ASP A 153 5.88 -10.10 33.20
CA ASP A 153 5.92 -11.54 33.37
C ASP A 153 4.65 -12.19 32.78
N PHE A 154 4.80 -12.90 31.67
CA PHE A 154 3.70 -13.61 31.05
C PHE A 154 4.14 -14.91 30.34
N THR A 155 3.13 -15.74 30.07
CA THR A 155 3.23 -16.86 29.12
C THR A 155 2.09 -16.73 28.13
N PHE A 156 2.41 -16.75 26.84
CA PHE A 156 1.46 -16.64 25.75
C PHE A 156 1.55 -17.89 24.88
N ASN A 157 0.46 -18.63 24.78
CA ASN A 157 0.36 -19.83 23.96
C ASN A 157 -0.64 -19.60 22.83
N PHE A 158 -0.34 -20.15 21.66
CA PHE A 158 -1.21 -20.08 20.51
C PHE A 158 -1.25 -21.41 19.75
N ASP A 159 -2.43 -21.79 19.26
CA ASP A 159 -2.65 -23.01 18.48
C ASP A 159 -3.43 -22.70 17.20
N PHE A 160 -2.94 -23.22 16.07
CA PHE A 160 -3.57 -23.09 14.76
C PHE A 160 -4.52 -24.27 14.50
N TYR A 161 -5.67 -23.99 13.91
CA TYR A 161 -6.69 -24.98 13.54
C TYR A 161 -7.22 -24.77 12.13
N ASP A 162 -7.63 -25.84 11.44
CA ASP A 162 -8.34 -25.74 10.15
C ASP A 162 -9.69 -25.01 10.28
N ASN A 163 -10.34 -25.11 11.45
CA ASN A 163 -11.53 -24.36 11.87
C ASN A 163 -11.96 -24.93 13.23
N PHE A 164 -12.82 -24.20 13.95
CA PHE A 164 -13.32 -24.66 15.23
C PHE A 164 -14.37 -25.78 15.13
N THR A 165 -14.86 -26.13 13.94
CA THR A 165 -15.83 -27.23 13.75
C THR A 165 -15.14 -28.58 13.68
N GLN A 166 -14.08 -28.68 12.88
CA GLN A 166 -13.26 -29.89 12.69
C GLN A 166 -12.20 -29.99 13.79
N ASN A 167 -11.69 -28.85 14.27
CA ASN A 167 -10.74 -28.73 15.38
C ASN A 167 -9.49 -29.60 15.22
N ASN A 168 -9.03 -29.76 13.97
CA ASN A 168 -7.72 -30.35 13.67
C ASN A 168 -6.65 -29.29 13.94
N GLN A 169 -5.65 -29.60 14.77
CA GLN A 169 -4.56 -28.69 15.07
C GLN A 169 -3.46 -28.80 14.00
N ALA A 170 -3.08 -27.66 13.41
CA ALA A 170 -2.09 -27.56 12.33
C ALA A 170 -0.72 -27.05 12.81
N GLY A 171 -0.62 -26.61 14.06
CA GLY A 171 0.60 -26.08 14.66
C GLY A 171 0.32 -25.28 15.92
N GLY A 172 1.31 -24.52 16.36
CA GLY A 172 1.21 -23.59 17.47
C GLY A 172 2.56 -23.11 17.98
N GLY A 173 2.52 -22.24 18.98
CA GLY A 173 3.71 -21.66 19.58
C GLY A 173 3.52 -21.16 21.01
N GLU A 174 4.64 -20.73 21.58
CA GLU A 174 4.75 -20.25 22.95
C GLU A 174 5.77 -19.12 23.03
N VAL A 175 5.36 -18.01 23.65
CA VAL A 175 6.24 -16.93 24.11
C VAL A 175 6.21 -16.91 25.63
N LYS A 176 7.39 -16.90 26.24
CA LYS A 176 7.52 -16.89 27.70
C LYS A 176 8.60 -15.91 28.14
N THR A 177 8.26 -14.99 29.03
CA THR A 177 9.22 -14.10 29.66
C THR A 177 10.06 -14.84 30.71
N ILE A 178 11.29 -14.38 30.90
CA ILE A 178 12.25 -14.92 31.87
C ILE A 178 12.22 -14.02 33.10
N SER A 179 11.54 -14.47 34.17
CA SER A 179 11.46 -13.78 35.47
C SER A 179 12.21 -14.50 36.60
N ASP A 180 12.70 -15.72 36.35
CA ASP A 180 13.33 -16.58 37.37
C ASP A 180 14.86 -16.42 37.50
N LEU A 181 15.49 -15.53 36.72
CA LEU A 181 16.93 -15.30 36.73
C LEU A 181 17.30 -13.99 37.43
N GLU A 182 18.04 -14.08 38.53
CA GLU A 182 18.49 -12.90 39.29
C GLU A 182 19.37 -11.97 38.44
N GLY A 183 19.04 -10.68 38.37
CA GLY A 183 19.81 -9.68 37.63
C GLY A 183 19.65 -9.73 36.11
N LYS A 184 18.72 -10.56 35.61
CA LYS A 184 18.51 -10.80 34.18
C LYS A 184 17.03 -10.73 33.81
N ILE A 185 16.79 -10.24 32.60
CA ILE A 185 15.48 -10.24 31.94
C ILE A 185 15.63 -10.85 30.55
N GLY A 186 14.51 -11.27 29.96
CA GLY A 186 14.52 -11.87 28.64
C GLY A 186 13.24 -12.61 28.31
N PHE A 187 13.27 -13.38 27.22
CA PHE A 187 12.16 -14.24 26.82
C PHE A 187 12.65 -15.39 25.95
N THR A 188 11.80 -16.41 25.82
CA THR A 188 11.96 -17.51 24.87
C THR A 188 10.76 -17.57 23.94
N LEU A 189 11.00 -17.95 22.70
CA LEU A 189 9.99 -18.23 21.69
C LEU A 189 10.19 -19.63 21.14
N PHE A 190 9.09 -20.34 20.93
CA PHE A 190 9.04 -21.53 20.09
C PHE A 190 7.77 -21.54 19.27
N GLU A 191 7.89 -21.88 17.99
CA GLU A 191 6.76 -22.07 17.10
C GLU A 191 7.05 -23.20 16.11
N GLN A 192 6.00 -23.95 15.77
CA GLN A 192 6.03 -24.90 14.68
C GLN A 192 4.65 -25.04 14.04
N GLY A 193 4.62 -25.33 12.75
CA GLY A 193 3.39 -25.66 12.05
C GLY A 193 3.65 -26.35 10.72
N ASN A 194 2.57 -26.80 10.08
CA ASN A 194 2.60 -27.34 8.73
C ASN A 194 1.76 -26.44 7.82
N HIS A 195 2.34 -25.95 6.72
CA HIS A 195 1.53 -25.51 5.57
C HIS A 195 1.05 -26.78 4.86
N GLY A 196 -0.23 -26.86 4.49
CA GLY A 196 -0.88 -28.02 3.87
C GLY A 196 -0.01 -28.70 2.81
N GLY A 197 0.61 -29.83 3.17
CA GLY A 197 1.61 -30.48 2.34
C GLY A 197 2.69 -31.21 3.16
N SER A 198 3.91 -31.32 2.61
CA SER A 198 5.09 -31.90 3.30
C SER A 198 6.02 -30.83 3.90
N GLU A 199 5.60 -29.57 3.94
CA GLU A 199 6.44 -28.44 4.36
C GLU A 199 6.07 -28.01 5.79
N SER A 200 6.96 -28.35 6.73
CA SER A 200 6.89 -27.87 8.11
C SER A 200 7.77 -26.64 8.27
N TYR A 201 7.31 -25.65 9.03
CA TYR A 201 8.13 -24.54 9.48
C TYR A 201 8.37 -24.63 10.99
N LYS A 202 9.47 -24.01 11.43
CA LYS A 202 9.82 -23.89 12.84
C LYS A 202 10.56 -22.58 13.07
N GLN A 203 10.21 -21.89 14.15
CA GLN A 203 10.92 -20.70 14.63
C GLN A 203 11.21 -20.84 16.12
N CYS A 204 12.35 -20.32 16.56
CA CYS A 204 12.71 -20.35 17.98
C CYS A 204 13.72 -19.28 18.34
N ALA A 205 13.63 -18.80 19.58
CA ALA A 205 14.56 -17.83 20.15
C ALA A 205 14.76 -18.03 21.65
N SER A 206 15.95 -17.69 22.13
CA SER A 206 16.23 -17.42 23.53
C SER A 206 17.03 -16.13 23.63
N VAL A 207 16.48 -15.15 24.36
CA VAL A 207 17.06 -13.83 24.55
C VAL A 207 17.25 -13.59 26.03
N VAL A 208 18.49 -13.31 26.46
CA VAL A 208 18.82 -13.03 27.87
C VAL A 208 19.72 -11.81 27.96
N MET A 209 19.32 -10.82 28.76
CA MET A 209 20.06 -9.58 28.94
C MET A 209 20.09 -9.15 30.41
N SER A 210 21.00 -8.24 30.76
CA SER A 210 20.98 -7.58 32.07
C SER A 210 19.70 -6.77 32.26
N GLU A 211 19.24 -6.64 33.51
CA GLU A 211 18.08 -5.79 33.87
C GLU A 211 18.22 -4.35 33.36
N ASP A 212 19.43 -3.80 33.38
CA ASP A 212 19.72 -2.46 32.85
C ASP A 212 19.85 -2.40 31.31
N ARG A 213 19.75 -3.55 30.62
CA ARG A 213 19.86 -3.71 29.15
C ARG A 213 21.18 -3.23 28.56
N THR A 214 22.22 -3.06 29.39
CA THR A 214 23.56 -2.64 28.95
C THR A 214 24.31 -3.76 28.24
N ASN A 215 23.94 -5.02 28.45
CA ASN A 215 24.54 -6.18 27.81
C ASN A 215 23.56 -7.36 27.70
N GLY A 216 23.75 -8.21 26.69
CA GLY A 216 22.94 -9.40 26.52
C GLY A 216 23.44 -10.32 25.43
N VAL A 217 22.83 -11.51 25.38
CA VAL A 217 23.09 -12.55 24.40
C VAL A 217 21.78 -13.13 23.91
N ALA A 218 21.75 -13.54 22.65
CA ALA A 218 20.58 -14.18 22.06
C ALA A 218 20.97 -15.26 21.06
N LEU A 219 20.13 -16.27 20.96
CA LEU A 219 20.12 -17.24 19.88
C LEU A 219 18.76 -17.21 19.22
N THR A 220 18.71 -17.11 17.89
CA THR A 220 17.48 -17.09 17.11
C THR A 220 17.61 -18.01 15.91
N GLY A 221 16.51 -18.58 15.44
CA GLY A 221 16.54 -19.42 14.26
C GLY A 221 15.17 -19.71 13.67
N SER A 222 15.16 -19.85 12.35
CA SER A 222 14.01 -20.21 11.54
C SER A 222 14.39 -21.36 10.58
N SER A 223 13.44 -22.24 10.29
CA SER A 223 13.64 -23.30 9.30
C SER A 223 12.34 -23.65 8.59
N ASN A 224 12.39 -23.74 7.27
CA ASN A 224 11.28 -24.15 6.40
C ASN A 224 11.72 -25.38 5.58
N GLY A 225 11.03 -26.52 5.78
CA GLY A 225 11.38 -27.76 5.09
C GLY A 225 12.80 -28.25 5.42
N SER A 226 13.67 -28.37 4.40
CA SER A 226 15.05 -28.85 4.57
C SER A 226 16.09 -27.74 4.77
N GLY A 227 15.68 -26.47 4.76
CA GLY A 227 16.56 -25.31 4.94
C GLY A 227 16.28 -24.56 6.24
N GLY A 228 17.29 -23.92 6.81
CA GLY A 228 17.13 -23.07 7.98
C GLY A 228 18.38 -22.24 8.25
N GLN A 229 18.18 -21.13 8.96
CA GLN A 229 19.21 -20.19 9.33
C GLN A 229 19.14 -19.96 10.84
N THR A 230 20.31 -19.94 11.47
CA THR A 230 20.42 -19.64 12.91
C THR A 230 21.44 -18.55 13.13
N PHE A 231 21.18 -17.74 14.17
CA PHE A 231 21.99 -16.61 14.55
C PHE A 231 22.38 -16.67 16.02
N ALA A 232 23.57 -16.17 16.30
CA ALA A 232 24.03 -15.84 17.64
C ALA A 232 24.36 -14.36 17.74
N LEU A 233 23.90 -13.74 18.82
CA LEU A 233 24.11 -12.34 19.10
C LEU A 233 24.74 -12.16 20.47
N ALA A 234 25.67 -11.21 20.57
CA ALA A 234 26.13 -10.64 21.83
C ALA A 234 26.18 -9.12 21.69
N PHE A 235 25.65 -8.38 22.66
CA PHE A 235 25.62 -6.92 22.59
C PHE A 235 26.06 -6.26 23.89
N ASN A 236 26.50 -5.01 23.75
CA ASN A 236 26.66 -4.04 24.84
C ASN A 236 25.93 -2.74 24.47
N GLU A 237 26.04 -1.68 25.27
CA GLU A 237 25.38 -0.37 25.01
C GLU A 237 25.55 0.16 23.57
N ASN A 238 26.73 -0.03 22.96
CA ASN A 238 27.10 0.66 21.73
C ASN A 238 27.26 -0.27 20.50
N ARG A 239 27.34 -1.58 20.72
CA ARG A 239 27.75 -2.55 19.70
C ARG A 239 26.96 -3.84 19.81
N VAL A 240 26.74 -4.51 18.69
CA VAL A 240 26.29 -5.90 18.62
C VAL A 240 27.20 -6.70 17.70
N LEU A 241 27.53 -7.91 18.14
CA LEU A 241 28.26 -8.92 17.39
C LEU A 241 27.24 -9.98 16.96
N VAL A 242 27.15 -10.24 15.67
CA VAL A 242 26.21 -11.22 15.08
C VAL A 242 27.03 -12.28 14.35
N GLN A 243 26.67 -13.55 14.50
CA GLN A 243 27.21 -14.65 13.70
C GLN A 243 26.09 -15.56 13.24
N SER A 244 26.14 -16.03 11.99
CA SER A 244 25.09 -16.88 11.40
C SER A 244 25.61 -18.16 10.76
N THR A 245 24.70 -19.12 10.55
CA THR A 245 24.95 -20.36 9.79
C THR A 245 23.67 -20.88 9.15
N ASN A 246 23.81 -21.61 8.04
CA ASN A 246 22.71 -22.33 7.38
C ASN A 246 22.64 -23.74 7.97
N GLY A 247 22.09 -23.86 9.17
CA GLY A 247 22.09 -25.07 9.98
C GLY A 247 21.44 -24.85 11.34
N GLY A 248 21.55 -25.85 12.22
CA GLY A 248 21.03 -25.74 13.58
C GLY A 248 21.95 -24.94 14.50
N PHE A 249 21.51 -24.67 15.72
CA PHE A 249 22.31 -23.94 16.72
C PHE A 249 23.66 -24.62 17.01
N ASP A 250 23.76 -25.94 16.87
CA ASP A 250 25.02 -26.66 17.07
C ASP A 250 26.05 -26.43 15.95
N ASP A 251 25.61 -25.95 14.80
CA ASP A 251 26.45 -25.62 13.64
C ASP A 251 27.00 -24.18 13.71
N LEU A 252 26.65 -23.41 14.75
CA LEU A 252 27.13 -22.03 14.93
C LEU A 252 28.66 -22.02 15.12
N PRO A 253 29.43 -21.26 14.32
CA PRO A 253 30.89 -21.42 14.29
C PRO A 253 31.58 -21.20 15.65
N TYR A 254 31.10 -20.29 16.51
CA TYR A 254 31.68 -20.05 17.84
C TYR A 254 31.66 -21.30 18.72
N LYS A 255 30.73 -22.24 18.52
CA LYS A 255 30.68 -23.50 19.27
C LYS A 255 31.88 -24.42 18.97
N SER A 256 32.50 -24.24 17.81
CA SER A 256 33.74 -24.92 17.41
C SER A 256 35.00 -24.09 17.67
N GLY A 257 34.86 -22.90 18.25
CA GLY A 257 35.95 -21.94 18.51
C GLY A 257 36.28 -21.00 17.34
N ASP A 258 35.47 -21.00 16.28
CA ASP A 258 35.60 -20.06 15.17
C ASP A 258 34.75 -18.80 15.41
N HIS A 259 35.42 -17.71 15.76
CA HIS A 259 34.79 -16.41 16.03
C HIS A 259 34.90 -15.42 14.86
N ALA A 260 35.35 -15.88 13.68
CA ALA A 260 35.59 -15.02 12.52
C ALA A 260 34.63 -15.30 11.36
N THR A 261 34.30 -16.57 11.10
CA THR A 261 33.43 -16.94 9.98
C THR A 261 32.02 -16.39 10.17
N ALA A 262 31.43 -15.87 9.08
CA ALA A 262 30.06 -15.34 9.04
C ALA A 262 29.72 -14.36 10.19
N THR A 263 30.72 -13.58 10.63
CA THR A 263 30.61 -12.69 11.79
C THR A 263 30.55 -11.24 11.34
N GLN A 264 29.63 -10.47 11.90
CA GLN A 264 29.45 -9.05 11.65
C GLN A 264 29.44 -8.27 12.97
N CYS A 265 30.11 -7.13 12.98
CA CYS A 265 30.05 -6.16 14.07
C CYS A 265 29.19 -4.99 13.61
N LEU A 266 28.16 -4.63 14.38
CA LEU A 266 27.24 -3.56 14.03
C LEU A 266 27.15 -2.52 15.15
N SER A 267 26.89 -1.27 14.79
CA SER A 267 26.68 -0.16 15.72
C SER A 267 25.26 -0.14 16.26
N ARG A 268 25.09 0.05 17.57
CA ARG A 268 23.76 0.30 18.18
C ARG A 268 23.42 1.79 18.30
N THR A 269 24.35 2.67 17.92
CA THR A 269 24.21 4.13 18.08
C THR A 269 24.30 4.88 16.76
N GLU A 270 24.80 4.23 15.69
CA GLU A 270 24.87 4.79 14.34
C GLU A 270 23.95 3.97 13.44
N LEU A 271 22.79 4.55 13.13
CA LEU A 271 21.72 3.89 12.42
C LEU A 271 21.46 4.57 11.08
N THR A 272 21.10 3.78 10.07
CA THR A 272 20.61 4.28 8.77
C THR A 272 19.10 4.11 8.74
N ALA A 273 18.37 5.21 8.51
CA ALA A 273 16.92 5.23 8.52
C ALA A 273 16.32 5.09 7.11
N TYR A 274 15.31 4.24 7.00
CA TYR A 274 14.45 4.00 5.84
C TYR A 274 13.01 4.27 6.24
N VAL A 275 12.29 5.11 5.50
CA VAL A 275 10.92 5.49 5.85
C VAL A 275 9.94 4.74 4.96
N HIS A 276 8.95 4.11 5.59
CA HIS A 276 7.92 3.31 4.91
C HIS A 276 6.62 4.10 4.72
N ARG A 277 6.25 4.97 5.67
CA ARG A 277 5.03 5.78 5.62
C ARG A 277 5.30 7.24 5.92
N TYR A 278 4.53 8.11 5.27
CA TYR A 278 4.60 9.56 5.46
C TYR A 278 3.20 10.17 5.56
N ASP A 279 3.14 11.27 6.30
CA ASP A 279 1.98 12.16 6.40
C ASP A 279 2.29 13.51 5.75
N LEU A 280 1.25 14.14 5.22
CA LEU A 280 1.30 15.51 4.72
C LEU A 280 0.54 16.46 5.66
N PHE A 281 1.09 17.66 5.81
CA PHE A 281 0.51 18.75 6.59
C PHE A 281 0.49 20.02 5.74
N ASP A 282 -0.44 20.93 5.98
CA ASP A 282 -0.43 22.25 5.37
C ASP A 282 0.83 23.01 5.79
N SER A 283 1.60 23.51 4.82
CA SER A 283 2.91 24.13 5.09
C SER A 283 2.82 25.50 5.78
N THR A 284 1.62 26.08 5.87
CA THR A 284 1.41 27.36 6.54
C THR A 284 0.96 27.17 7.98
N THR A 285 0.05 26.24 8.23
CA THR A 285 -0.65 26.06 9.51
C THR A 285 -0.19 24.85 10.31
N GLY A 286 0.38 23.84 9.65
CA GLY A 286 0.73 22.56 10.26
C GLY A 286 -0.47 21.65 10.53
N GLU A 287 -1.66 21.98 10.02
CA GLU A 287 -2.85 21.11 10.04
C GLU A 287 -2.62 19.87 9.17
N MET A 288 -3.06 18.70 9.63
CA MET A 288 -2.95 17.46 8.86
C MET A 288 -3.78 17.52 7.57
N VAL A 289 -3.21 17.06 6.45
CA VAL A 289 -3.93 16.94 5.18
C VAL A 289 -4.74 15.65 5.20
N GLU A 290 -6.04 15.79 5.41
CA GLU A 290 -7.00 14.70 5.31
C GLU A 290 -7.48 14.52 3.86
N ILE A 291 -7.67 13.26 3.45
CA ILE A 291 -8.26 12.86 2.17
C ILE A 291 -9.44 11.95 2.48
N ASN A 292 -10.62 12.28 1.96
CA ASN A 292 -11.76 11.37 2.00
C ASN A 292 -11.59 10.25 0.97
N SER A 293 -10.74 9.26 1.29
CA SER A 293 -10.42 8.14 0.41
C SER A 293 -11.53 7.09 0.32
N GLY A 294 -12.44 7.07 1.30
CA GLY A 294 -13.55 6.12 1.37
C GLY A 294 -14.11 5.94 2.78
N PHE A 295 -15.01 4.97 2.94
CA PHE A 295 -15.54 4.55 4.23
C PHE A 295 -15.98 3.08 4.22
N PRO A 296 -16.00 2.42 5.38
CA PRO A 296 -16.54 1.07 5.49
C PRO A 296 -18.04 1.03 5.24
N ILE A 297 -18.49 -0.07 4.65
CA ILE A 297 -19.89 -0.39 4.40
C ILE A 297 -20.22 -1.78 4.91
N ARG A 298 -21.51 -2.01 5.16
CA ARG A 298 -22.08 -3.33 5.38
C ARG A 298 -23.06 -3.67 4.27
N TYR A 299 -23.09 -4.93 3.90
CA TYR A 299 -24.00 -5.44 2.88
C TYR A 299 -24.51 -6.82 3.25
N ASP A 300 -25.55 -7.24 2.53
CA ASP A 300 -26.13 -8.57 2.60
C ASP A 300 -25.51 -9.45 1.52
N SER A 301 -24.67 -10.39 1.94
CA SER A 301 -23.96 -11.31 1.05
C SER A 301 -24.86 -12.46 0.55
N THR A 302 -26.02 -12.70 1.18
CA THR A 302 -26.86 -13.89 0.96
C THR A 302 -28.24 -13.61 0.37
N GLY A 303 -28.61 -12.34 0.17
CA GLY A 303 -29.93 -11.91 -0.28
C GLY A 303 -30.99 -11.91 0.84
N GLY A 304 -30.59 -12.00 2.11
CA GLY A 304 -31.45 -11.81 3.28
C GLY A 304 -31.41 -10.36 3.78
N SER A 305 -32.55 -9.77 4.15
CA SER A 305 -32.66 -8.32 4.43
C SER A 305 -31.81 -7.73 5.60
N ASN A 306 -30.85 -8.46 6.17
CA ASN A 306 -29.93 -8.00 7.20
C ASN A 306 -28.49 -8.05 6.69
N PRO A 307 -27.70 -6.98 6.86
CA PRO A 307 -26.28 -6.99 6.52
C PRO A 307 -25.51 -8.01 7.37
N ASP A 308 -24.83 -8.95 6.72
CA ASP A 308 -24.06 -10.03 7.34
C ASP A 308 -22.57 -10.01 6.99
N SER A 309 -22.14 -9.09 6.12
CA SER A 309 -20.73 -8.96 5.69
C SER A 309 -20.25 -7.51 5.61
N TYR A 310 -18.92 -7.34 5.64
CA TYR A 310 -18.25 -6.04 5.58
C TYR A 310 -17.62 -5.78 4.21
N GLY A 311 -17.56 -4.52 3.84
CA GLY A 311 -16.87 -4.03 2.66
C GLY A 311 -16.36 -2.61 2.87
N PHE A 312 -15.70 -2.07 1.84
CA PHE A 312 -15.20 -0.69 1.82
C PHE A 312 -15.53 -0.06 0.48
N VAL A 313 -16.00 1.18 0.48
CA VAL A 313 -16.19 1.97 -0.74
C VAL A 313 -15.30 3.20 -0.70
N GLY A 314 -14.65 3.50 -1.81
CA GLY A 314 -13.76 4.64 -1.93
C GLY A 314 -13.53 5.10 -3.36
N TYR A 315 -12.57 6.00 -3.54
CA TYR A 315 -12.23 6.58 -4.85
C TYR A 315 -11.88 5.52 -5.92
N TRP A 316 -11.32 4.38 -5.50
CA TRP A 316 -10.89 3.30 -6.39
C TRP A 316 -11.97 2.27 -6.70
N GLY A 317 -13.14 2.37 -6.07
CA GLY A 317 -14.24 1.41 -6.22
C GLY A 317 -14.66 0.79 -4.89
N VAL A 318 -15.14 -0.45 -4.96
CA VAL A 318 -15.68 -1.18 -3.80
C VAL A 318 -14.91 -2.48 -3.59
N TRP A 319 -14.59 -2.77 -2.34
CA TRP A 319 -14.06 -4.05 -1.88
C TRP A 319 -15.05 -4.74 -0.94
N THR A 320 -15.05 -6.08 -0.96
CA THR A 320 -15.96 -6.93 -0.19
C THR A 320 -15.24 -8.14 0.41
N GLU A 321 -15.55 -8.46 1.67
CA GLU A 321 -14.94 -9.56 2.46
C GLU A 321 -15.03 -10.96 1.81
N SER A 322 -15.96 -11.17 0.88
CA SER A 322 -16.17 -12.46 0.18
C SER A 322 -16.05 -12.39 -1.35
N GLY A 323 -15.50 -11.30 -1.90
CA GLY A 323 -15.51 -11.05 -3.34
C GLY A 323 -16.92 -10.93 -3.92
N HIS A 324 -17.89 -10.56 -3.09
CA HIS A 324 -19.28 -10.34 -3.47
C HIS A 324 -19.36 -9.31 -4.60
N GLN A 325 -20.06 -9.70 -5.67
CA GLN A 325 -20.27 -8.87 -6.85
C GLN A 325 -21.60 -8.13 -6.72
N PHE A 326 -21.54 -6.81 -6.66
CA PHE A 326 -22.74 -5.99 -6.60
C PHE A 326 -23.41 -5.83 -7.96
N SER A 327 -24.74 -5.84 -7.95
CA SER A 327 -25.58 -5.39 -9.04
C SER A 327 -25.94 -3.92 -8.86
N ASN A 328 -26.19 -3.22 -9.98
CA ASN A 328 -26.66 -1.85 -9.95
C ASN A 328 -27.99 -1.74 -9.19
N GLY A 329 -28.03 -0.90 -8.15
CA GLY A 329 -29.18 -0.68 -7.27
C GLY A 329 -29.13 -1.47 -5.96
N ASP A 330 -28.14 -2.33 -5.75
CA ASP A 330 -27.99 -3.06 -4.49
C ASP A 330 -27.83 -2.11 -3.31
N ALA A 331 -28.42 -2.47 -2.17
CA ALA A 331 -28.39 -1.63 -0.97
C ALA A 331 -27.17 -1.96 -0.10
N VAL A 332 -26.48 -0.91 0.34
CA VAL A 332 -25.39 -1.01 1.31
C VAL A 332 -25.61 -0.01 2.42
N ILE A 333 -25.06 -0.28 3.60
CA ILE A 333 -25.20 0.57 4.78
C ILE A 333 -23.84 1.14 5.14
N ARG A 334 -23.73 2.47 5.16
CA ARG A 334 -22.61 3.15 5.80
C ARG A 334 -22.87 3.21 7.30
N GLU A 335 -21.94 2.71 8.09
CA GLU A 335 -21.95 2.86 9.55
C GLU A 335 -20.99 4.00 9.94
N SER A 336 -21.49 5.00 10.65
CA SER A 336 -20.68 6.07 11.23
C SER A 336 -21.22 6.41 12.62
N ASP A 337 -20.37 6.42 13.66
CA ASP A 337 -20.65 6.79 15.06
C ASP A 337 -22.15 6.96 15.43
N ASN A 338 -22.84 5.83 15.61
CA ASN A 338 -24.26 5.71 15.99
C ASN A 338 -25.33 6.12 14.95
N GLN A 339 -24.96 6.28 13.68
CA GLN A 339 -25.89 6.48 12.56
C GLN A 339 -25.65 5.47 11.44
N GLN A 340 -26.76 4.98 10.88
CA GLN A 340 -26.77 4.13 9.69
C GLN A 340 -27.38 4.91 8.53
N GLU A 341 -26.61 5.04 7.46
CA GLU A 341 -27.06 5.63 6.20
C GLU A 341 -27.18 4.52 5.15
N SER A 342 -28.37 4.40 4.55
CA SER A 342 -28.58 3.48 3.43
C SER A 342 -28.15 4.15 2.13
N LEU A 343 -27.27 3.50 1.40
CA LEU A 343 -26.77 3.90 0.09
C LEU A 343 -27.17 2.84 -0.95
N SER A 344 -27.13 3.21 -2.22
CA SER A 344 -27.34 2.31 -3.35
C SER A 344 -26.08 2.20 -4.21
N ILE A 345 -25.68 0.99 -4.57
CA ILE A 345 -24.58 0.74 -5.48
C ILE A 345 -24.96 1.20 -6.88
N ILE A 346 -24.07 1.95 -7.52
CA ILE A 346 -24.15 2.30 -8.94
C ILE A 346 -22.99 1.64 -9.66
N THR A 347 -23.28 0.88 -10.72
CA THR A 347 -22.24 0.27 -11.58
C THR A 347 -22.36 0.73 -13.02
N ALA A 348 -21.21 0.86 -13.69
CA ALA A 348 -21.11 1.14 -15.11
C ALA A 348 -20.10 0.19 -15.79
N PRO A 349 -20.34 -0.20 -17.06
CA PRO A 349 -19.54 -1.22 -17.76
C PRO A 349 -18.14 -0.73 -18.17
N GLY A 350 -17.78 0.49 -17.76
CA GLY A 350 -16.52 1.12 -18.07
C GLY A 350 -16.28 2.34 -17.18
N ARG A 351 -15.13 2.97 -17.36
CA ARG A 351 -14.71 4.18 -16.63
C ARG A 351 -14.24 5.26 -17.59
N LEU A 352 -14.66 6.49 -17.33
CA LEU A 352 -14.18 7.67 -18.04
C LEU A 352 -13.03 8.31 -17.26
N ILE A 353 -11.90 8.49 -17.93
CA ILE A 353 -10.65 8.95 -17.35
C ILE A 353 -10.29 10.29 -17.99
N LYS A 354 -10.29 11.35 -17.21
CA LYS A 354 -9.78 12.66 -17.60
C LYS A 354 -8.26 12.67 -17.42
N ASN A 355 -7.54 13.06 -18.46
CA ASN A 355 -6.09 13.18 -18.49
C ASN A 355 -5.72 14.66 -18.62
N SER A 356 -4.97 15.16 -17.64
CA SER A 356 -4.42 16.53 -17.65
C SER A 356 -2.94 16.49 -18.03
N VAL A 357 -2.59 17.14 -19.12
CA VAL A 357 -1.22 17.12 -19.67
C VAL A 357 -0.28 17.91 -18.77
N LYS A 358 0.87 17.29 -18.49
CA LYS A 358 2.04 17.88 -17.83
C LYS A 358 3.24 17.80 -18.76
N SER A 359 4.19 18.69 -18.55
CA SER A 359 5.43 18.75 -19.32
C SER A 359 6.63 18.73 -18.38
N LEU A 360 7.70 18.04 -18.79
CA LEU A 360 8.98 18.01 -18.11
C LEU A 360 10.08 18.37 -19.11
N ALA A 361 10.96 19.32 -18.76
CA ALA A 361 12.00 19.77 -19.67
C ALA A 361 13.02 18.65 -19.93
N LEU A 362 13.57 18.58 -21.16
CA LEU A 362 14.59 17.57 -21.49
C LEU A 362 15.84 17.66 -20.60
N THR A 363 16.12 18.85 -20.06
CA THR A 363 17.20 19.08 -19.10
C THR A 363 16.98 18.43 -17.73
N GLU A 364 15.74 18.04 -17.42
CA GLU A 364 15.33 17.46 -16.14
C GLU A 364 15.13 15.93 -16.22
N LEU A 365 15.44 15.31 -17.37
CA LEU A 365 15.31 13.86 -17.58
C LEU A 365 16.50 13.04 -17.11
N THR A 366 17.48 13.68 -16.48
CA THR A 366 18.67 12.96 -16.00
C THR A 366 18.24 11.96 -14.93
N GLY A 367 18.59 10.69 -15.14
CA GLY A 367 18.27 9.59 -14.23
C GLY A 367 16.86 9.00 -14.39
N ILE A 368 16.00 9.57 -15.25
CA ILE A 368 14.68 8.99 -15.54
C ILE A 368 14.84 7.88 -16.58
N GLU A 369 14.34 6.70 -16.23
CA GLU A 369 14.24 5.56 -17.14
C GLU A 369 12.85 5.46 -17.76
N PHE A 370 12.85 5.04 -19.03
CA PHE A 370 11.68 4.85 -19.85
C PHE A 370 11.66 3.43 -20.43
N GLN A 371 10.47 2.85 -20.50
CA GLN A 371 10.18 1.62 -21.20
C GLN A 371 9.71 1.96 -22.63
N TYR A 372 10.23 1.23 -23.62
CA TYR A 372 9.96 1.47 -25.03
C TYR A 372 9.80 0.16 -25.81
N TRP A 373 8.82 0.12 -26.71
CA TRP A 373 8.52 -1.02 -27.56
C TRP A 373 8.75 -0.67 -29.03
N ASP A 374 9.42 -1.56 -29.74
CA ASP A 374 9.57 -1.49 -31.19
C ASP A 374 9.48 -2.88 -31.82
N ASP A 375 9.57 -2.93 -33.16
CA ASP A 375 9.47 -4.18 -33.92
C ASP A 375 10.43 -5.28 -33.43
N GLU A 376 11.59 -4.92 -32.88
CA GLU A 376 12.55 -5.90 -32.38
C GLU A 376 12.04 -6.62 -31.13
N VAL A 377 11.38 -5.90 -30.22
CA VAL A 377 10.74 -6.51 -29.03
C VAL A 377 9.75 -7.58 -29.47
N TYR A 378 8.83 -7.22 -30.37
CA TYR A 378 7.76 -8.11 -30.83
C TYR A 378 8.25 -9.29 -31.68
N GLN A 379 9.40 -9.15 -32.36
CA GLN A 379 9.98 -10.22 -33.19
C GLN A 379 10.92 -11.16 -32.41
N ASN A 380 11.66 -10.64 -31.43
CA ASN A 380 12.67 -11.40 -30.70
C ASN A 380 12.04 -12.25 -29.58
N GLY A 381 11.10 -11.67 -28.81
CA GLY A 381 10.39 -12.36 -27.72
C GLY A 381 11.28 -12.87 -26.57
N SER A 382 12.58 -12.55 -26.55
CA SER A 382 13.50 -12.89 -25.43
C SER A 382 13.52 -11.84 -24.31
N PHE A 383 12.90 -10.70 -24.55
CA PHE A 383 12.75 -9.61 -23.62
C PHE A 383 11.45 -8.86 -23.91
N ASP A 384 10.90 -8.20 -22.89
CA ASP A 384 9.55 -7.63 -22.94
C ASP A 384 9.55 -6.17 -23.38
N GLN A 385 10.65 -5.43 -23.14
CA GLN A 385 10.77 -4.00 -23.45
C GLN A 385 12.22 -3.49 -23.41
N TRP A 386 12.49 -2.39 -24.11
CA TRP A 386 13.75 -1.66 -23.99
C TRP A 386 13.72 -0.73 -22.78
N VAL A 387 14.84 -0.64 -22.08
CA VAL A 387 15.13 0.45 -21.13
C VAL A 387 15.80 1.58 -21.88
N VAL A 388 15.26 2.78 -21.78
CA VAL A 388 15.67 3.99 -22.49
C VAL A 388 15.99 5.10 -21.50
N ASN A 389 17.05 5.87 -21.77
CA ASN A 389 17.31 7.12 -21.06
C ASN A 389 17.48 8.28 -22.05
N TYR A 390 17.46 9.50 -21.52
CA TYR A 390 17.83 10.69 -22.28
C TYR A 390 19.27 11.09 -21.95
N SER A 391 20.18 10.96 -22.90
CA SER A 391 21.59 11.31 -22.73
C SER A 391 22.18 11.92 -24.00
N ASN A 392 23.13 12.85 -23.84
CA ASN A 392 23.76 13.56 -24.97
C ASN A 392 22.75 14.21 -25.94
N GLN A 393 21.63 14.72 -25.40
CA GLN A 393 20.52 15.31 -26.15
C GLN A 393 19.75 14.32 -27.06
N GLN A 394 19.81 13.02 -26.77
CA GLN A 394 19.13 11.98 -27.53
C GLN A 394 18.52 10.92 -26.61
N PHE A 395 17.42 10.30 -27.06
CA PHE A 395 16.91 9.09 -26.43
C PHE A 395 17.74 7.89 -26.91
N VAL A 396 18.27 7.12 -25.97
CA VAL A 396 19.10 5.95 -26.26
C VAL A 396 18.62 4.75 -25.46
N LYS A 397 18.57 3.58 -26.12
CA LYS A 397 18.34 2.30 -25.47
C LYS A 397 19.61 1.90 -24.71
N ILE A 398 19.46 1.55 -23.44
CA ILE A 398 20.57 1.20 -22.54
C ILE A 398 20.49 -0.24 -22.04
N GLY A 399 19.33 -0.90 -22.11
CA GLY A 399 19.18 -2.27 -21.63
C GLY A 399 17.93 -2.95 -22.17
N LYS A 400 17.85 -4.26 -21.97
CA LYS A 400 16.68 -5.10 -22.26
C LYS A 400 16.06 -5.56 -20.94
N LEU A 401 14.78 -5.32 -20.75
CA LEU A 401 14.03 -5.71 -19.56
C LEU A 401 13.19 -6.95 -19.85
N SER A 402 13.29 -7.94 -18.96
CA SER A 402 12.44 -9.15 -18.97
C SER A 402 11.81 -9.37 -17.59
N TRP A 403 10.53 -9.67 -17.53
CA TRP A 403 9.82 -10.00 -16.30
C TRP A 403 10.03 -11.48 -15.94
N GLN A 404 10.59 -11.73 -14.76
CA GLN A 404 10.84 -13.07 -14.23
C GLN A 404 10.05 -13.29 -12.94
N GLU A 405 10.03 -14.52 -12.45
CA GLU A 405 9.34 -14.90 -11.20
C GLU A 405 9.79 -14.06 -9.98
N ASN A 406 11.04 -13.61 -9.99
CA ASN A 406 11.63 -12.76 -8.93
C ASN A 406 11.63 -11.26 -9.27
N GLY A 407 10.83 -10.82 -10.24
CA GLY A 407 10.72 -9.42 -10.66
C GLY A 407 11.45 -9.09 -11.98
N PRO A 408 11.57 -7.80 -12.31
CA PRO A 408 12.19 -7.36 -13.57
C PRO A 408 13.70 -7.60 -13.54
N SER A 409 14.23 -8.16 -14.63
CA SER A 409 15.67 -8.33 -14.86
C SER A 409 16.10 -7.48 -16.04
N ILE A 410 17.17 -6.70 -15.88
CA ILE A 410 17.68 -5.79 -16.90
C ILE A 410 19.07 -6.27 -17.38
N GLU A 411 19.16 -6.68 -18.64
CA GLU A 411 20.43 -6.91 -19.33
C GLU A 411 20.91 -5.57 -19.92
N GLN A 412 21.93 -4.98 -19.29
CA GLN A 412 22.54 -3.73 -19.77
C GLN A 412 23.30 -3.95 -21.08
N LEU A 413 23.21 -2.97 -21.99
CA LEU A 413 23.96 -2.97 -23.25
C LEU A 413 25.37 -2.45 -23.04
N ASP A 414 26.36 -3.14 -23.61
CA ASP A 414 27.75 -2.66 -23.67
C ASP A 414 27.89 -1.32 -24.41
N THR A 415 26.97 -1.04 -25.34
CA THR A 415 26.94 0.21 -26.11
C THR A 415 25.49 0.66 -26.29
N PRO A 416 25.12 1.86 -25.81
CA PRO A 416 23.79 2.41 -26.01
C PRO A 416 23.43 2.56 -27.50
N ILE A 417 22.16 2.33 -27.83
CA ILE A 417 21.65 2.42 -29.21
C ILE A 417 20.73 3.63 -29.31
N THR A 418 21.08 4.62 -30.13
CA THR A 418 20.26 5.82 -30.34
C THR A 418 18.95 5.51 -31.05
N ILE A 419 17.84 6.02 -30.50
CA ILE A 419 16.54 6.02 -31.16
C ILE A 419 16.54 7.14 -32.21
N SER A 420 16.44 6.76 -33.47
CA SER A 420 16.42 7.70 -34.60
C SER A 420 15.00 8.20 -34.84
N LEU A 421 14.78 9.51 -34.66
CA LEU A 421 13.49 10.17 -34.90
C LEU A 421 13.64 11.16 -36.06
N ASN A 422 12.70 11.15 -37.00
CA ASN A 422 12.56 12.21 -38.00
C ASN A 422 11.93 13.46 -37.36
N ALA A 423 11.95 14.57 -38.09
CA ALA A 423 11.25 15.77 -37.65
C ALA A 423 9.75 15.47 -37.48
N TYR A 424 9.18 15.87 -36.34
CA TYR A 424 7.78 15.65 -35.96
C TYR A 424 7.37 14.20 -35.65
N ASP A 425 8.32 13.26 -35.59
CA ASP A 425 8.02 11.92 -35.09
C ASP A 425 7.66 11.99 -33.59
N SER A 426 6.65 11.23 -33.19
CA SER A 426 6.28 11.05 -31.79
C SER A 426 6.91 9.77 -31.25
N LEU A 427 7.69 9.90 -30.18
CA LEU A 427 8.20 8.78 -29.41
C LEU A 427 7.25 8.52 -28.23
N HIS A 428 6.67 7.33 -28.20
CA HIS A 428 5.77 6.86 -27.14
C HIS A 428 6.55 5.93 -26.22
N MET A 429 6.52 6.22 -24.92
CA MET A 429 7.25 5.50 -23.88
C MET A 429 6.37 5.34 -22.64
N TYR A 430 6.83 4.57 -21.68
CA TYR A 430 6.22 4.44 -20.37
C TYR A 430 7.27 4.68 -19.28
N SER A 431 6.93 5.36 -18.19
CA SER A 431 7.84 5.58 -17.07
C SER A 431 7.09 5.37 -15.77
N GLU A 432 7.49 4.35 -15.01
CA GLU A 432 6.94 4.10 -13.67
C GLU A 432 7.20 5.30 -12.74
N GLN A 433 8.35 5.94 -12.88
CA GLN A 433 8.77 7.10 -12.10
C GLN A 433 7.90 8.35 -12.36
N LEU A 434 7.44 8.54 -13.59
CA LEU A 434 6.52 9.63 -13.94
C LEU A 434 5.04 9.21 -13.85
N GLY A 435 4.80 7.99 -13.38
CA GLY A 435 3.49 7.42 -13.18
C GLY A 435 2.73 7.21 -14.48
N GLY A 436 3.39 6.70 -15.54
CA GLY A 436 2.70 6.16 -16.70
C GLY A 436 3.25 6.51 -18.08
N GLU A 437 2.32 6.63 -19.02
CA GLU A 437 2.61 6.98 -20.42
C GLU A 437 3.34 8.33 -20.54
N VAL A 438 4.40 8.32 -21.33
CA VAL A 438 5.24 9.48 -21.65
C VAL A 438 5.34 9.63 -23.16
N LYS A 439 5.24 10.86 -23.64
CA LYS A 439 5.37 11.19 -25.06
C LYS A 439 6.41 12.29 -25.28
N TYR A 440 7.25 12.09 -26.29
CA TYR A 440 8.17 13.10 -26.81
C TYR A 440 7.84 13.40 -28.27
N LEU A 441 7.74 14.69 -28.63
CA LEU A 441 7.62 15.12 -30.02
C LEU A 441 8.97 15.63 -30.50
N SER A 442 9.51 15.00 -31.55
CA SER A 442 10.82 15.33 -32.10
C SER A 442 10.93 16.80 -32.52
N GLY A 443 11.82 17.54 -31.86
CA GLY A 443 12.06 18.97 -32.06
C GLY A 443 11.60 19.86 -30.90
N GLU A 444 10.86 19.32 -29.94
CA GLU A 444 10.46 20.02 -28.72
C GLU A 444 11.54 19.94 -27.62
N ASP A 445 11.50 20.87 -26.67
CA ASP A 445 12.43 20.93 -25.52
C ASP A 445 11.89 20.25 -24.26
N ASN A 446 10.79 19.52 -24.36
CA ASN A 446 10.15 18.82 -23.25
C ASN A 446 9.51 17.49 -23.68
N ILE A 447 9.34 16.59 -22.71
CA ILE A 447 8.41 15.46 -22.80
C ILE A 447 7.07 15.84 -22.17
N THR A 448 6.06 15.03 -22.46
CA THR A 448 4.74 15.13 -21.84
C THR A 448 4.32 13.83 -21.19
N PHE A 449 3.57 13.96 -20.11
CA PHE A 449 2.97 12.87 -19.34
C PHE A 449 1.64 13.38 -18.77
N TYR A 450 0.85 12.51 -18.14
CA TYR A 450 -0.52 12.86 -17.78
C TYR A 450 -0.85 12.55 -16.34
N VAL A 451 -1.63 13.44 -15.74
CA VAL A 451 -2.28 13.25 -14.44
C VAL A 451 -3.71 12.78 -14.71
N GLN A 452 -4.08 11.62 -14.18
CA GLN A 452 -5.39 11.02 -14.40
C GLN A 452 -6.38 11.40 -13.30
N THR A 453 -7.66 11.49 -13.67
CA THR A 453 -8.79 11.68 -12.76
C THR A 453 -9.95 10.84 -13.26
N PHE A 454 -10.49 9.99 -12.40
CA PHE A 454 -11.66 9.19 -12.74
C PHE A 454 -12.91 10.02 -12.59
N ILE A 455 -13.78 9.93 -13.59
CA ILE A 455 -15.07 10.60 -13.61
C ILE A 455 -16.10 9.60 -13.12
N ASP A 456 -16.47 9.70 -11.85
CA ASP A 456 -17.37 8.79 -11.13
C ASP A 456 -18.81 9.33 -11.01
N GLY A 457 -19.04 10.57 -11.43
CA GLY A 457 -20.35 11.22 -11.41
C GLY A 457 -20.59 12.14 -10.21
N SER A 458 -19.71 12.13 -9.20
CA SER A 458 -19.79 13.06 -8.07
C SER A 458 -19.45 14.50 -8.46
N GLN A 459 -18.83 14.72 -9.63
CA GLN A 459 -18.44 16.03 -10.15
C GLN A 459 -19.59 16.82 -10.81
N ASN A 460 -20.86 16.59 -10.42
CA ASN A 460 -22.02 17.25 -11.02
C ASN A 460 -21.96 18.79 -10.85
N GLY A 461 -21.91 19.53 -11.96
CA GLY A 461 -21.82 20.99 -11.95
C GLY A 461 -20.42 21.55 -11.73
N ASP A 462 -19.39 20.69 -11.63
CA ASP A 462 -17.98 21.07 -11.75
C ASP A 462 -17.61 21.32 -13.23
N ALA A 463 -16.51 22.04 -13.47
CA ALA A 463 -15.91 22.23 -14.78
C ALA A 463 -15.55 20.90 -15.49
N GLN A 464 -15.46 19.79 -14.75
CA GLN A 464 -15.16 18.46 -15.28
C GLN A 464 -16.35 17.80 -16.01
N ILE A 465 -17.60 18.05 -15.58
CA ILE A 465 -18.81 17.60 -16.28
C ILE A 465 -19.80 18.78 -16.40
N PRO A 466 -19.62 19.68 -17.39
CA PRO A 466 -20.52 20.81 -17.60
C PRO A 466 -21.94 20.38 -18.00
N ASN A 467 -22.88 21.33 -18.01
CA ASN A 467 -24.26 21.17 -18.47
C ASN A 467 -25.12 20.15 -17.69
N ASN A 468 -25.24 20.32 -16.37
CA ASN A 468 -26.06 19.44 -15.51
C ASN A 468 -25.67 17.95 -15.63
N GLY A 469 -24.37 17.67 -15.79
CA GLY A 469 -23.88 16.29 -15.76
C GLY A 469 -23.90 15.54 -17.10
N THR A 470 -23.94 16.24 -18.25
CA THR A 470 -23.80 15.60 -19.57
C THR A 470 -22.76 16.30 -20.44
N ILE A 471 -21.82 15.53 -20.99
CA ILE A 471 -20.79 15.98 -21.92
C ILE A 471 -20.91 15.28 -23.28
N THR A 472 -20.44 15.96 -24.32
CA THR A 472 -20.22 15.37 -25.66
C THR A 472 -18.73 15.42 -25.94
N LEU A 473 -18.19 14.26 -26.29
CA LEU A 473 -16.78 14.01 -26.56
C LEU A 473 -16.60 13.69 -28.03
N THR A 474 -15.57 14.25 -28.64
CA THR A 474 -15.18 14.02 -30.02
C THR A 474 -13.88 13.21 -30.04
N CYS A 475 -13.95 12.04 -30.68
CA CYS A 475 -12.86 11.11 -30.85
C CYS A 475 -12.34 11.16 -32.29
N TYR A 476 -11.02 11.14 -32.44
CA TYR A 476 -10.34 11.24 -33.74
C TYR A 476 -9.53 10.00 -34.12
N ASP A 477 -9.20 9.16 -33.14
CA ASP A 477 -8.31 8.01 -33.28
C ASP A 477 -8.71 6.92 -32.27
N ASN A 478 -8.60 5.64 -32.64
CA ASN A 478 -9.04 4.49 -31.84
C ASN A 478 -10.43 4.70 -31.21
N CYS A 479 -11.40 5.10 -32.04
CA CYS A 479 -12.76 5.37 -31.60
C CYS A 479 -13.54 4.06 -31.50
N PRO A 480 -14.03 3.65 -30.34
CA PRO A 480 -14.59 2.33 -30.15
C PRO A 480 -16.00 2.19 -30.73
N THR A 481 -16.33 0.99 -31.20
CA THR A 481 -17.69 0.63 -31.59
C THR A 481 -18.57 0.43 -30.36
N GLY A 482 -19.88 0.57 -30.54
CA GLY A 482 -20.86 0.18 -29.53
C GLY A 482 -21.04 -1.35 -29.48
N ASN A 483 -21.41 -1.87 -28.30
CA ASN A 483 -21.71 -3.29 -28.06
C ASN A 483 -20.64 -4.27 -28.59
N ILE A 484 -19.45 -4.21 -27.97
CA ILE A 484 -18.25 -4.97 -28.38
C ILE A 484 -18.50 -6.47 -28.19
N ASP A 485 -18.70 -7.17 -29.29
CA ASP A 485 -18.99 -8.61 -29.31
C ASP A 485 -17.74 -9.47 -29.60
N PRO A 486 -17.83 -10.82 -29.59
CA PRO A 486 -16.69 -11.69 -29.84
C PRO A 486 -16.02 -11.51 -31.23
N GLN A 487 -16.70 -10.95 -32.23
CA GLN A 487 -16.10 -10.69 -33.54
C GLN A 487 -15.18 -9.46 -33.49
N HIS A 488 -15.54 -8.45 -32.69
CA HIS A 488 -14.79 -7.20 -32.58
C HIS A 488 -13.48 -7.32 -31.80
N ILE A 489 -13.25 -8.41 -31.06
CA ILE A 489 -12.06 -8.57 -30.22
C ILE A 489 -10.98 -9.43 -30.87
N ALA A 490 -11.21 -9.92 -32.09
CA ALA A 490 -10.32 -10.88 -32.73
C ALA A 490 -9.00 -10.25 -33.22
N GLU A 491 -9.04 -8.98 -33.64
CA GLU A 491 -7.90 -8.29 -34.25
C GLU A 491 -7.63 -6.94 -33.59
N TYR A 492 -6.40 -6.45 -33.71
CA TYR A 492 -6.03 -5.12 -33.20
C TYR A 492 -6.61 -3.99 -34.07
N TRP A 493 -6.70 -4.22 -35.40
CA TRP A 493 -7.13 -3.23 -36.38
C TRP A 493 -8.01 -3.88 -37.45
N GLY A 494 -8.86 -3.09 -38.11
CA GLY A 494 -9.72 -3.55 -39.20
C GLY A 494 -11.14 -3.88 -38.75
N GLU A 495 -11.94 -4.48 -39.64
CA GLU A 495 -13.38 -4.71 -39.41
C GLU A 495 -13.67 -5.66 -38.23
N SER A 496 -12.66 -6.42 -37.76
CA SER A 496 -12.73 -7.32 -36.59
C SER A 496 -12.03 -6.73 -35.35
N SER A 497 -11.82 -5.41 -35.34
CA SER A 497 -11.30 -4.67 -34.18
C SER A 497 -12.44 -3.96 -33.46
N PRO A 498 -12.26 -3.57 -32.18
CA PRO A 498 -13.30 -2.89 -31.41
C PRO A 498 -13.39 -1.41 -31.74
N PHE A 499 -12.79 -0.98 -32.85
CA PHE A 499 -12.69 0.41 -33.27
C PHE A 499 -13.43 0.64 -34.59
N GLU A 500 -14.07 1.79 -34.70
CA GLU A 500 -14.85 2.25 -35.84
C GLU A 500 -13.98 2.28 -37.10
N THR A 501 -14.32 1.44 -38.08
CA THR A 501 -13.61 1.39 -39.35
C THR A 501 -14.35 2.19 -40.40
N GLY A 502 -13.75 3.30 -40.84
CA GLY A 502 -14.15 3.97 -42.07
C GLY A 502 -14.89 5.28 -41.88
N ASN A 503 -14.14 6.34 -41.60
CA ASN A 503 -14.31 7.70 -42.13
C ASN A 503 -13.11 8.54 -41.69
N ASP A 504 -12.60 9.44 -42.55
CA ASP A 504 -11.65 10.52 -42.15
C ASP A 504 -12.31 11.59 -41.25
N ALA A 505 -13.47 11.27 -40.64
CA ALA A 505 -14.29 12.17 -39.85
C ALA A 505 -14.30 11.69 -38.38
N PRO A 506 -14.27 12.63 -37.42
CA PRO A 506 -14.29 12.26 -36.02
C PRO A 506 -15.65 11.70 -35.59
N TYR A 507 -15.63 10.81 -34.59
CA TYR A 507 -16.81 10.21 -33.98
C TYR A 507 -17.20 10.97 -32.72
N ASN A 508 -18.50 11.11 -32.47
CA ASN A 508 -19.00 11.78 -31.27
C ASN A 508 -19.61 10.76 -30.30
N TYR A 509 -19.34 10.96 -29.02
CA TYR A 509 -19.87 10.17 -27.93
C TYR A 509 -20.50 11.09 -26.89
N THR A 510 -21.49 10.59 -26.18
CA THR A 510 -22.08 11.25 -25.01
C THR A 510 -21.76 10.47 -23.75
N TYR A 511 -21.53 11.19 -22.66
CA TYR A 511 -21.43 10.65 -21.31
C TYR A 511 -22.33 11.47 -20.39
N SER A 512 -23.13 10.81 -19.56
CA SER A 512 -24.11 11.45 -18.67
C SER A 512 -24.07 10.81 -17.29
N ILE A 513 -24.18 11.58 -16.22
CA ILE A 513 -24.28 11.05 -14.85
C ILE A 513 -25.68 10.54 -14.50
N SER A 514 -26.66 10.74 -15.38
CA SER A 514 -28.06 10.37 -15.15
C SER A 514 -28.72 9.79 -16.41
N GLY A 515 -29.84 9.09 -16.20
CA GLY A 515 -30.61 8.41 -17.26
C GLY A 515 -30.28 6.92 -17.38
N ASP A 516 -30.87 6.25 -18.37
CA ASP A 516 -30.78 4.78 -18.53
C ASP A 516 -29.36 4.27 -18.81
N ASN A 517 -28.46 5.15 -19.27
CA ASN A 517 -27.04 4.88 -19.54
C ASN A 517 -26.14 5.79 -18.69
N ALA A 518 -26.54 6.05 -17.44
CA ALA A 518 -25.72 6.80 -16.51
C ALA A 518 -24.29 6.24 -16.42
N LEU A 519 -23.32 7.13 -16.32
CA LEU A 519 -21.89 6.86 -16.21
C LEU A 519 -21.31 5.99 -17.33
N THR A 520 -22.01 5.91 -18.46
CA THR A 520 -21.63 5.06 -19.61
C THR A 520 -21.37 5.92 -20.84
N LEU A 521 -20.31 5.62 -21.57
CA LEU A 521 -20.06 6.22 -22.87
C LEU A 521 -21.02 5.65 -23.93
N VAL A 522 -21.68 6.52 -24.69
CA VAL A 522 -22.67 6.13 -25.71
C VAL A 522 -22.32 6.77 -27.05
N SER A 523 -22.27 5.98 -28.13
CA SER A 523 -22.05 6.49 -29.48
C SER A 523 -23.23 7.35 -29.94
N VAL A 524 -22.96 8.57 -30.43
CA VAL A 524 -24.01 9.44 -30.97
C VAL A 524 -24.56 8.90 -32.29
N ALA A 525 -23.75 8.17 -33.05
CA ALA A 525 -24.13 7.66 -34.36
C ALA A 525 -25.09 6.46 -34.26
N SER A 526 -24.79 5.48 -33.41
CA SER A 526 -25.60 4.27 -33.25
C SER A 526 -26.58 4.34 -32.07
N GLY A 527 -26.30 5.15 -31.05
CA GLY A 527 -27.03 5.16 -29.77
C GLY A 527 -26.66 3.99 -28.86
N GLU A 528 -25.65 3.20 -29.22
CA GLU A 528 -25.21 2.02 -28.47
C GLU A 528 -24.19 2.41 -27.39
N ARG A 529 -24.23 1.65 -26.28
CA ARG A 529 -23.24 1.76 -25.20
C ARG A 529 -21.91 1.19 -25.66
N VAL A 530 -20.82 1.87 -25.32
CA VAL A 530 -19.46 1.36 -25.47
C VAL A 530 -19.17 0.44 -24.29
N ALA A 531 -19.54 -0.82 -24.44
CA ALA A 531 -19.42 -1.86 -23.45
C ALA A 531 -19.25 -3.22 -24.13
N PHE A 532 -18.64 -4.16 -23.43
CA PHE A 532 -18.59 -5.55 -23.86
C PHE A 532 -19.98 -6.20 -23.83
N ASP A 533 -20.30 -6.96 -24.87
CA ASP A 533 -21.46 -7.83 -24.89
C ASP A 533 -21.27 -8.96 -23.86
N SER A 534 -22.36 -9.37 -23.21
CA SER A 534 -22.37 -10.45 -22.22
C SER A 534 -21.83 -11.81 -22.73
N ALA A 535 -21.73 -12.00 -24.05
CA ALA A 535 -21.14 -13.18 -24.66
C ALA A 535 -19.61 -13.19 -24.62
N VAL A 536 -18.95 -12.05 -24.38
CA VAL A 536 -17.50 -11.97 -24.24
C VAL A 536 -17.10 -12.37 -22.82
N THR A 537 -16.18 -13.32 -22.72
CA THR A 537 -15.67 -13.82 -21.43
C THR A 537 -14.18 -13.58 -21.28
N THR A 538 -13.69 -13.59 -20.04
CA THR A 538 -12.25 -13.45 -19.73
C THR A 538 -11.40 -14.47 -20.48
N THR A 539 -11.84 -15.74 -20.54
CA THR A 539 -11.14 -16.80 -21.28
C THR A 539 -11.04 -16.52 -22.78
N MET A 540 -12.03 -15.85 -23.39
CA MET A 540 -11.91 -15.46 -24.80
C MET A 540 -10.82 -14.41 -24.95
N LEU A 541 -10.83 -13.41 -24.07
CA LEU A 541 -9.94 -12.26 -24.12
C LEU A 541 -8.46 -12.62 -23.93
N GLU A 542 -8.12 -13.62 -23.11
CA GLU A 542 -6.75 -14.12 -22.89
C GLU A 542 -5.98 -14.44 -24.20
N SER A 543 -6.71 -14.87 -25.23
CA SER A 543 -6.13 -15.24 -26.53
C SER A 543 -6.11 -14.11 -27.55
N THR A 544 -6.55 -12.91 -27.16
CA THR A 544 -6.73 -11.76 -28.03
C THR A 544 -5.77 -10.62 -27.69
N PRO A 545 -5.55 -9.68 -28.62
CA PRO A 545 -4.80 -8.47 -28.33
C PRO A 545 -5.45 -7.57 -27.27
N HIS A 546 -6.73 -7.79 -26.92
CA HIS A 546 -7.51 -6.94 -26.02
C HIS A 546 -7.73 -7.58 -24.64
N HIS A 547 -6.81 -8.46 -24.19
CA HIS A 547 -6.93 -9.19 -22.91
C HIS A 547 -7.08 -8.29 -21.68
N TRP A 548 -6.60 -7.04 -21.74
CA TRP A 548 -6.75 -6.02 -20.69
C TRP A 548 -8.01 -5.15 -20.80
N GLY A 549 -8.85 -5.40 -21.81
CA GLY A 549 -9.98 -4.54 -22.18
C GLY A 549 -9.67 -3.63 -23.37
N VAL A 550 -10.57 -2.67 -23.61
CA VAL A 550 -10.50 -1.70 -24.71
C VAL A 550 -10.43 -0.29 -24.14
N ARG A 551 -9.48 0.50 -24.64
CA ARG A 551 -9.34 1.94 -24.34
C ARG A 551 -9.54 2.76 -25.61
N THR A 552 -10.26 3.87 -25.51
CA THR A 552 -10.34 4.84 -26.61
C THR A 552 -8.98 5.50 -26.85
N GLY A 553 -8.78 6.06 -28.04
CA GLY A 553 -7.82 7.16 -28.18
C GLY A 553 -8.27 8.42 -27.44
N PRO A 554 -7.45 9.49 -27.42
CA PRO A 554 -7.81 10.75 -26.77
C PRO A 554 -9.09 11.36 -27.35
N MET A 555 -10.01 11.74 -26.48
CA MET A 555 -11.21 12.48 -26.83
C MET A 555 -11.20 13.87 -26.20
N VAL A 556 -11.66 14.88 -26.93
CA VAL A 556 -11.83 16.25 -26.40
C VAL A 556 -13.31 16.59 -26.31
N LEU A 557 -13.65 17.59 -25.49
CA LEU A 557 -15.01 18.14 -25.51
C LEU A 557 -15.34 18.64 -26.92
N SER A 558 -16.53 18.35 -27.44
CA SER A 558 -16.92 18.75 -28.81
C SER A 558 -16.95 20.27 -29.04
N SER A 559 -16.89 21.08 -27.98
CA SER A 559 -16.69 22.53 -28.05
C SER A 559 -15.27 22.93 -28.47
N GLN A 560 -14.29 22.04 -28.32
CA GLN A 560 -12.91 22.21 -28.74
C GLN A 560 -12.76 21.70 -30.18
N SER A 561 -12.54 22.61 -31.13
CA SER A 561 -12.32 22.24 -32.53
C SER A 561 -10.84 21.89 -32.75
N VAL A 562 -10.58 20.62 -33.08
CA VAL A 562 -9.27 20.16 -33.53
C VAL A 562 -9.34 19.92 -35.04
N THR A 563 -8.53 20.66 -35.80
CA THR A 563 -8.58 20.70 -37.27
C THR A 563 -7.81 19.57 -37.96
N ASP A 564 -6.90 18.91 -37.24
CA ASP A 564 -6.05 17.81 -37.71
C ASP A 564 -5.94 16.81 -36.55
N SER A 565 -6.31 15.55 -36.79
CA SER A 565 -6.38 14.51 -35.75
C SER A 565 -5.04 14.31 -35.04
N TRP A 566 -3.91 14.53 -35.74
CA TRP A 566 -2.59 14.42 -35.13
C TRP A 566 -2.31 15.49 -34.07
N LYS A 567 -3.01 16.63 -34.14
CA LYS A 567 -2.91 17.69 -33.13
C LYS A 567 -3.57 17.34 -31.80
N MET A 568 -4.32 16.23 -31.72
CA MET A 568 -4.81 15.69 -30.45
C MET A 568 -3.69 15.35 -29.49
N TYR A 569 -2.50 15.05 -30.02
CA TYR A 569 -1.33 14.69 -29.25
C TYR A 569 -0.32 15.84 -29.10
N ASP A 570 -0.69 17.05 -29.51
CA ASP A 570 0.13 18.25 -29.37
C ASP A 570 -0.25 18.95 -28.06
N PRO A 571 0.64 18.98 -27.05
CA PRO A 571 0.33 19.52 -25.73
C PRO A 571 0.12 21.03 -25.72
N GLN A 572 0.52 21.74 -26.78
CA GLN A 572 0.23 23.16 -26.94
C GLN A 572 -1.22 23.41 -27.37
N ILE A 573 -1.88 22.39 -27.93
CA ILE A 573 -3.24 22.46 -28.47
C ILE A 573 -4.22 21.73 -27.54
N VAL A 574 -3.86 20.54 -27.06
CA VAL A 574 -4.68 19.73 -26.17
C VAL A 574 -3.95 19.56 -24.84
N GLN A 575 -4.43 20.26 -23.82
CA GLN A 575 -3.91 20.17 -22.44
C GLN A 575 -4.80 19.27 -21.55
N GLU A 576 -5.95 18.87 -22.06
CA GLU A 576 -6.92 18.03 -21.39
C GLU A 576 -7.61 17.14 -22.42
N PHE A 577 -7.70 15.84 -22.13
CA PHE A 577 -8.45 14.89 -22.95
C PHE A 577 -9.04 13.79 -22.07
N TYR A 578 -9.97 13.03 -22.65
CA TYR A 578 -10.72 11.97 -21.98
C TYR A 578 -10.43 10.64 -22.68
N VAL A 579 -10.31 9.59 -21.89
CA VAL A 579 -10.18 8.20 -22.35
C VAL A 579 -11.26 7.39 -21.69
N TRP A 580 -11.99 6.58 -22.46
CA TRP A 580 -12.89 5.58 -21.91
C TRP A 580 -12.20 4.23 -21.89
N GLU A 581 -12.33 3.51 -20.79
CA GLU A 581 -11.88 2.13 -20.66
C GLU A 581 -13.08 1.24 -20.34
N THR A 582 -13.15 0.07 -20.98
CA THR A 582 -14.16 -0.96 -20.72
C THR A 582 -13.54 -2.34 -20.88
N GLY A 583 -14.10 -3.35 -20.23
CA GLY A 583 -13.58 -4.72 -20.23
C GLY A 583 -14.53 -5.67 -19.51
N VAL A 584 -14.08 -6.91 -19.28
CA VAL A 584 -14.84 -7.91 -18.51
C VAL A 584 -14.39 -8.01 -17.05
N ASN A 585 -13.28 -7.36 -16.70
CA ASN A 585 -12.70 -7.41 -15.36
C ASN A 585 -13.18 -6.21 -14.54
N GLU A 586 -13.24 -6.39 -13.21
CA GLU A 586 -13.71 -5.35 -12.29
C GLU A 586 -12.91 -4.04 -12.38
N TRP A 587 -11.60 -4.12 -12.58
CA TRP A 587 -10.75 -2.93 -12.73
C TRP A 587 -11.07 -2.11 -14.00
N ASN A 588 -11.81 -2.68 -14.95
CA ASN A 588 -12.29 -1.96 -16.12
C ASN A 588 -13.64 -1.27 -15.89
N HIS A 589 -14.35 -1.60 -14.81
CA HIS A 589 -15.68 -1.07 -14.51
C HIS A 589 -15.60 0.08 -13.51
N LEU A 590 -16.70 0.83 -13.40
CA LEU A 590 -16.89 1.79 -12.33
C LEU A 590 -17.93 1.23 -11.37
N THR A 591 -17.61 1.24 -10.08
CA THR A 591 -18.54 0.96 -8.99
C THR A 591 -18.45 2.09 -7.98
N THR A 592 -19.57 2.75 -7.70
CA THR A 592 -19.68 3.84 -6.72
C THR A 592 -20.99 3.71 -5.95
N VAL A 593 -21.27 4.63 -5.03
CA VAL A 593 -22.48 4.65 -4.21
C VAL A 593 -23.26 5.95 -4.36
N GLN A 594 -24.57 5.85 -4.29
CA GLN A 594 -25.53 6.94 -4.36
C GLN A 594 -26.29 7.07 -3.04
N ASP A 595 -26.50 8.31 -2.59
CA ASP A 595 -27.26 8.60 -1.38
C ASP A 595 -28.78 8.53 -1.62
N SER A 596 -29.55 8.71 -0.55
CA SER A 596 -31.02 8.70 -0.61
C SER A 596 -31.64 9.87 -1.41
N ASN A 597 -30.87 10.92 -1.70
CA ASN A 597 -31.29 12.05 -2.53
C ASN A 597 -31.06 11.79 -4.03
N GLY A 598 -30.34 10.73 -4.38
CA GLY A 598 -29.95 10.41 -5.74
C GLY A 598 -28.63 11.06 -6.16
N ASP A 599 -27.84 11.57 -5.22
CA ASP A 599 -26.53 12.15 -5.49
C ASP A 599 -25.44 11.09 -5.32
N ILE A 600 -24.49 11.03 -6.26
CA ILE A 600 -23.32 10.15 -6.15
C ILE A 600 -22.42 10.68 -5.03
N VAL A 601 -22.01 9.80 -4.12
CA VAL A 601 -21.12 10.15 -3.02
C VAL A 601 -19.73 10.49 -3.57
N SER A 602 -19.18 11.62 -3.14
CA SER A 602 -17.87 12.10 -3.59
C SER A 602 -16.75 11.52 -2.75
N PHE A 603 -15.69 11.08 -3.42
CA PHE A 603 -14.41 10.71 -2.81
C PHE A 603 -13.31 11.65 -3.31
N ASP A 604 -12.35 11.94 -2.43
CA ASP A 604 -11.19 12.71 -2.82
C ASP A 604 -10.21 11.81 -3.55
N ARG A 605 -9.75 12.26 -4.72
CA ARG A 605 -8.65 11.61 -5.42
C ARG A 605 -7.36 11.78 -4.62
N PRO A 606 -6.40 10.86 -4.74
CA PRO A 606 -5.06 11.07 -4.21
C PRO A 606 -4.44 12.37 -4.72
N ILE A 607 -3.74 13.06 -3.82
CA ILE A 607 -2.97 14.25 -4.15
C ILE A 607 -1.73 13.78 -4.92
N GLN A 608 -1.55 14.29 -6.14
CA GLN A 608 -0.42 13.94 -7.00
C GLN A 608 0.45 15.18 -7.28
N PHE A 609 1.76 15.05 -7.09
CA PHE A 609 2.71 16.11 -7.44
C PHE A 609 4.09 15.56 -7.82
N SER A 610 4.78 16.31 -8.67
CA SER A 610 6.19 16.06 -8.97
C SER A 610 7.09 16.47 -7.81
N TYR A 611 8.06 15.63 -7.50
CA TYR A 611 9.05 15.83 -6.44
C TYR A 611 10.47 15.65 -7.00
N ILE A 612 11.36 16.60 -6.75
CA ILE A 612 12.77 16.47 -7.12
C ILE A 612 13.55 16.08 -5.88
N HIS A 613 14.14 14.89 -5.88
CA HIS A 613 14.92 14.41 -4.76
C HIS A 613 16.33 15.03 -4.79
N ARG A 614 16.82 15.52 -3.64
CA ARG A 614 18.10 16.22 -3.50
C ARG A 614 18.78 15.77 -2.22
N SER A 615 20.11 15.82 -2.16
CA SER A 615 20.87 15.41 -0.96
C SER A 615 20.43 16.13 0.32
N LEU A 616 20.05 17.42 0.23
CA LEU A 616 19.54 18.19 1.38
C LEU A 616 18.15 17.74 1.85
N ASN A 617 17.38 17.09 0.98
CA ASN A 617 16.06 16.56 1.29
C ASN A 617 16.13 15.08 1.66
N ASP A 618 17.28 14.42 1.50
CA ASP A 618 17.46 13.03 1.94
C ASP A 618 17.76 12.99 3.43
N ARG A 619 17.16 12.04 4.15
CA ARG A 619 17.32 11.87 5.60
C ARG A 619 18.76 11.51 5.99
N SER A 620 19.51 10.84 5.12
CA SER A 620 20.94 10.58 5.30
C SER A 620 21.83 11.79 4.99
N GLY A 621 21.27 12.82 4.34
CA GLY A 621 22.00 13.97 3.82
C GLY A 621 22.68 13.72 2.47
N ASP A 622 22.49 12.54 1.86
CA ASP A 622 23.00 12.18 0.54
C ASP A 622 21.96 11.44 -0.31
N ALA A 623 21.66 11.98 -1.49
CA ALA A 623 20.66 11.42 -2.41
C ALA A 623 21.23 10.34 -3.35
N GLY A 624 22.56 10.13 -3.35
CA GLY A 624 23.21 9.09 -4.16
C GLY A 624 22.82 9.15 -5.64
N ASP A 625 22.48 8.00 -6.22
CA ASP A 625 22.08 7.86 -7.63
C ASP A 625 20.74 8.55 -7.96
N TYR A 626 19.92 8.82 -6.93
CA TYR A 626 18.61 9.49 -7.06
C TYR A 626 18.71 11.02 -7.00
N ALA A 627 19.92 11.57 -6.87
CA ALA A 627 20.14 13.00 -6.80
C ALA A 627 19.64 13.73 -8.06
N SER A 628 18.81 14.75 -7.84
CA SER A 628 18.18 15.61 -8.86
C SER A 628 17.22 14.90 -9.80
N GLN A 629 16.83 13.66 -9.51
CA GLN A 629 15.80 12.96 -10.26
C GLN A 629 14.39 13.44 -9.86
N THR A 630 13.45 13.38 -10.81
CA THR A 630 12.06 13.78 -10.61
C THR A 630 11.16 12.57 -10.46
N PHE A 631 10.37 12.52 -9.40
CA PHE A 631 9.42 11.44 -9.09
C PHE A 631 7.99 11.97 -9.07
N MET A 632 7.04 11.18 -9.54
CA MET A 632 5.62 11.41 -9.27
C MET A 632 5.29 10.82 -7.90
N ILE A 633 5.00 11.69 -6.93
CA ILE A 633 4.55 11.28 -5.60
C ILE A 633 3.05 11.41 -5.53
N ASN A 634 2.43 10.41 -4.91
CA ASN A 634 1.00 10.33 -4.67
C ASN A 634 0.76 10.22 -3.18
N TYR A 635 -0.29 10.86 -2.69
CA TYR A 635 -0.71 10.78 -1.30
C TYR A 635 -2.22 10.49 -1.27
N GLY A 636 -2.60 9.35 -0.72
CA GLY A 636 -3.97 8.84 -0.64
C GLY A 636 -4.65 9.09 0.71
N GLY A 637 -3.91 9.65 1.67
CA GLY A 637 -4.38 9.91 3.02
C GLY A 637 -3.30 9.54 4.04
N ASN A 638 -3.67 9.59 5.31
CA ASN A 638 -2.78 9.39 6.45
C ASN A 638 -1.94 8.10 6.33
N GLY A 639 -0.62 8.22 6.29
CA GLY A 639 0.35 7.13 6.12
C GLY A 639 0.47 6.57 4.71
N ASP A 640 -0.34 7.03 3.75
CA ASP A 640 -0.46 6.46 2.41
C ASP A 640 0.21 7.38 1.37
N LEU A 641 1.55 7.36 1.35
CA LEU A 641 2.37 8.05 0.37
C LEU A 641 3.16 7.04 -0.48
N TRP A 642 3.03 7.13 -1.80
CA TRP A 642 3.73 6.23 -2.73
C TRP A 642 4.33 6.96 -3.93
N GLY A 643 5.16 6.23 -4.68
CA GLY A 643 5.96 6.76 -5.80
C GLY A 643 7.47 6.85 -5.50
N ILE A 644 7.89 6.49 -4.28
CA ILE A 644 9.29 6.25 -3.95
C ILE A 644 9.65 4.81 -4.39
N PRO A 645 10.70 4.59 -5.19
CA PRO A 645 11.10 3.26 -5.61
C PRO A 645 11.45 2.37 -4.40
N SER A 646 11.23 1.07 -4.51
CA SER A 646 11.67 0.08 -3.52
C SER A 646 12.92 -0.66 -4.00
N ILE A 647 13.85 -0.95 -3.08
CA ILE A 647 15.03 -1.78 -3.32
C ILE A 647 14.91 -3.05 -2.48
N LYS A 648 15.14 -4.19 -3.11
CA LYS A 648 15.23 -5.49 -2.43
C LYS A 648 16.55 -5.60 -1.66
N SER A 649 16.48 -5.97 -0.39
CA SER A 649 17.64 -6.12 0.49
C SER A 649 18.24 -7.54 0.37
N GLY A 650 19.30 -7.69 -0.43
CA GLY A 650 20.06 -8.94 -0.52
C GLY A 650 19.26 -10.16 -1.05
N GLU A 651 19.58 -11.35 -0.53
CA GLU A 651 18.89 -12.62 -0.87
C GLU A 651 17.55 -12.79 -0.12
N SER A 652 17.25 -11.91 0.84
CA SER A 652 15.96 -11.92 1.56
C SER A 652 14.86 -11.29 0.71
N SER A 653 13.61 -11.68 0.93
CA SER A 653 12.43 -11.07 0.27
C SER A 653 12.06 -9.69 0.82
N HIS A 654 12.94 -9.05 1.61
CA HIS A 654 12.71 -7.79 2.29
C HIS A 654 12.88 -6.57 1.37
N TYR A 655 11.89 -5.68 1.31
CA TYR A 655 11.93 -4.47 0.49
C TYR A 655 12.03 -3.19 1.33
N ARG A 656 12.83 -2.22 0.87
CA ARG A 656 12.98 -0.92 1.53
C ARG A 656 12.81 0.22 0.55
N ALA A 657 12.44 1.39 1.03
CA ALA A 657 12.46 2.60 0.22
C ALA A 657 13.90 2.88 -0.30
N ALA A 658 14.02 3.22 -1.58
CA ALA A 658 15.29 3.46 -2.23
C ALA A 658 16.02 4.71 -1.70
N PHE A 659 15.24 5.68 -1.22
CA PHE A 659 15.69 6.87 -0.53
C PHE A 659 14.64 7.28 0.50
N SER A 660 15.02 8.11 1.47
CA SER A 660 14.10 8.61 2.51
C SER A 660 14.11 10.12 2.55
N ILE A 661 12.93 10.72 2.46
CA ILE A 661 12.72 12.16 2.51
C ILE A 661 12.82 12.61 3.98
N ASN A 662 13.58 13.66 4.23
CA ASN A 662 13.72 14.26 5.53
C ASN A 662 12.43 14.96 5.98
N ASP A 663 12.18 15.01 7.28
CA ASP A 663 11.03 15.75 7.82
C ASP A 663 11.17 17.25 7.53
N GLY A 664 10.04 17.92 7.28
CA GLY A 664 10.03 19.37 7.02
C GLY A 664 10.29 19.76 5.57
N VAL A 665 10.45 18.78 4.66
CA VAL A 665 10.59 19.05 3.23
C VAL A 665 9.26 19.56 2.67
N LEU A 666 9.32 20.69 1.95
CA LEU A 666 8.16 21.29 1.31
C LEU A 666 7.78 20.56 0.02
N MET A 667 6.50 20.28 -0.13
CA MET A 667 5.91 19.43 -1.16
C MET A 667 4.81 20.16 -1.95
N GLY A 668 4.53 19.66 -3.16
CA GLY A 668 3.55 20.24 -4.08
C GLY A 668 4.09 21.43 -4.88
N GLY A 669 3.47 21.71 -6.03
CA GLY A 669 3.95 22.74 -6.97
C GLY A 669 4.00 24.17 -6.41
N ALA A 670 3.17 24.45 -5.39
CA ALA A 670 3.15 25.73 -4.67
C ALA A 670 3.82 25.65 -3.28
N GLN A 671 4.54 24.56 -2.97
CA GLN A 671 5.08 24.30 -1.62
C GLN A 671 4.00 24.37 -0.53
N GLN A 672 2.81 23.91 -0.88
CA GLN A 672 1.60 24.01 -0.05
C GLN A 672 1.56 22.95 1.07
N TYR A 673 2.40 21.92 0.97
CA TYR A 673 2.47 20.85 1.96
C TYR A 673 3.85 20.75 2.57
N VAL A 674 3.93 20.19 3.76
CA VAL A 674 5.16 19.77 4.43
C VAL A 674 5.02 18.30 4.82
N ILE A 675 6.06 17.53 4.57
CA ILE A 675 6.06 16.08 4.80
C ILE A 675 6.68 15.73 6.17
N LYS A 676 6.15 14.69 6.81
CA LYS A 676 6.76 14.08 8.00
C LYS A 676 6.68 12.55 7.91
N ALA A 677 7.77 11.88 8.24
CA ALA A 677 7.80 10.42 8.32
C ALA A 677 6.93 9.93 9.48
N ARG A 678 6.28 8.79 9.29
CA ARG A 678 5.42 8.14 10.28
C ARG A 678 5.98 6.81 10.76
N GLU A 679 6.44 5.98 9.83
CA GLU A 679 7.03 4.66 10.11
C GLU A 679 8.44 4.60 9.55
N ILE A 680 9.41 4.37 10.44
CA ILE A 680 10.83 4.45 10.15
C ILE A 680 11.49 3.14 10.57
N GLU A 681 12.04 2.43 9.60
CA GLU A 681 12.91 1.30 9.82
C GLU A 681 14.36 1.78 9.92
N GLU A 682 15.09 1.32 10.93
CA GLU A 682 16.49 1.65 11.14
C GLU A 682 17.39 0.42 11.01
N LEU A 683 18.52 0.58 10.32
CA LEU A 683 19.58 -0.42 10.24
C LEU A 683 20.79 -0.05 11.05
N MET A 684 21.34 -1.03 11.76
CA MET A 684 22.62 -0.88 12.43
C MET A 684 23.77 -0.80 11.42
N THR A 685 24.58 0.26 11.51
CA THR A 685 25.71 0.46 10.60
C THR A 685 26.80 -0.61 10.82
N PRO A 686 27.29 -1.28 9.76
CA PRO A 686 28.41 -2.21 9.87
C PRO A 686 29.71 -1.51 10.29
N LEU A 687 30.43 -2.14 11.21
CA LEU A 687 31.70 -1.66 11.76
C LEU A 687 32.84 -2.64 11.47
N SER A 688 34.07 -2.17 11.68
CA SER A 688 35.24 -3.07 11.71
C SER A 688 35.05 -4.13 12.79
N SER A 689 35.40 -5.38 12.49
CA SER A 689 35.35 -6.49 13.47
C SER A 689 36.12 -6.21 14.77
N SER A 690 37.16 -5.37 14.71
CA SER A 690 37.94 -4.97 15.89
C SER A 690 37.16 -4.15 16.93
N GLU A 691 36.11 -3.44 16.52
CA GLU A 691 35.23 -2.65 17.39
C GLU A 691 34.39 -3.53 18.33
N CYS A 692 34.14 -4.78 17.96
CA CYS A 692 33.41 -5.75 18.78
C CYS A 692 34.32 -6.69 19.58
N SER A 693 35.62 -6.41 19.69
CA SER A 693 36.60 -7.30 20.35
C SER A 693 36.36 -7.57 21.84
N THR A 694 35.48 -6.78 22.49
CA THR A 694 35.07 -6.97 23.89
C THR A 694 33.81 -7.81 24.05
N LEU A 695 33.10 -8.09 22.95
CA LEU A 695 31.92 -8.93 22.93
C LEU A 695 32.31 -10.38 22.71
N THR A 696 31.55 -11.30 23.30
CA THR A 696 31.79 -12.74 23.19
C THR A 696 30.46 -13.43 22.97
N LEU A 697 30.36 -14.17 21.87
CA LEU A 697 29.23 -15.05 21.58
C LEU A 697 29.26 -16.25 22.53
N GLN A 698 28.10 -16.59 23.09
CA GLN A 698 27.90 -17.69 24.03
C GLN A 698 26.42 -18.06 24.10
N ASP A 699 26.13 -19.26 24.60
CA ASP A 699 24.77 -19.71 24.83
C ASP A 699 24.10 -18.84 25.93
N PRO A 700 22.82 -18.44 25.76
CA PRO A 700 22.07 -17.75 26.79
C PRO A 700 21.90 -18.61 28.04
N ALA A 701 21.67 -17.97 29.20
CA ALA A 701 21.48 -18.69 30.46
C ALA A 701 20.21 -19.56 30.50
N VAL A 702 19.27 -19.32 29.57
CA VAL A 702 18.10 -20.16 29.31
C VAL A 702 18.27 -20.78 27.92
N ASP A 703 18.19 -22.11 27.84
CA ASP A 703 18.33 -22.81 26.57
C ASP A 703 17.23 -22.43 25.58
N VAL A 704 17.54 -22.48 24.28
CA VAL A 704 16.52 -22.31 23.24
C VAL A 704 15.49 -23.43 23.36
N PRO A 705 14.19 -23.13 23.45
CA PRO A 705 13.16 -24.14 23.59
C PRO A 705 13.12 -25.06 22.35
N THR A 706 12.76 -26.32 22.59
CA THR A 706 12.62 -27.34 21.53
C THR A 706 11.19 -27.82 21.33
N SER A 707 10.27 -27.38 22.20
CA SER A 707 8.83 -27.61 22.14
C SER A 707 8.10 -26.55 22.98
N VAL A 708 6.79 -26.38 22.74
CA VAL A 708 5.91 -25.65 23.67
C VAL A 708 5.78 -26.40 25.01
N THR A 709 5.55 -25.66 26.11
CA THR A 709 5.32 -26.25 27.43
C THR A 709 3.86 -26.16 27.90
N GLY A 710 3.11 -25.19 27.36
CA GLY A 710 1.66 -25.03 27.49
C GLY A 710 0.91 -25.26 26.18
N GLY A 711 -0.37 -24.87 26.16
CA GLY A 711 -1.24 -24.93 24.98
C GLY A 711 -2.41 -23.96 25.10
N ALA A 712 -3.05 -23.65 23.97
CA ALA A 712 -4.17 -22.73 23.85
C ALA A 712 -5.54 -23.45 23.83
N ASP A 713 -5.64 -24.62 24.47
CA ASP A 713 -6.93 -25.26 24.71
C ASP A 713 -7.72 -24.50 25.79
N ILE A 714 -8.51 -23.54 25.32
CA ILE A 714 -9.36 -22.63 26.10
C ILE A 714 -10.84 -23.02 26.06
N GLY A 715 -11.17 -24.18 25.49
CA GLY A 715 -12.54 -24.65 25.33
C GLY A 715 -13.26 -24.12 24.09
N SER A 716 -14.60 -24.25 24.09
CA SER A 716 -15.47 -23.81 22.99
C SER A 716 -15.66 -22.31 22.97
N MET A 717 -15.65 -21.71 21.78
CA MET A 717 -15.91 -20.29 21.59
C MET A 717 -17.27 -19.90 22.18
N PRO A 718 -17.34 -18.89 23.08
CA PRO A 718 -18.59 -18.37 23.60
C PRO A 718 -19.46 -17.73 22.49
N LEU A 719 -20.78 -17.81 22.63
CA LEU A 719 -21.70 -17.03 21.82
C LEU A 719 -21.79 -15.61 22.40
N VAL A 720 -21.44 -14.61 21.60
CA VAL A 720 -21.62 -13.19 21.92
C VAL A 720 -22.66 -12.62 20.96
N GLU A 721 -23.79 -12.14 21.51
CA GLU A 721 -24.85 -11.47 20.75
C GLU A 721 -24.75 -9.95 20.99
N GLY A 722 -24.60 -9.16 19.93
CA GLY A 722 -24.51 -7.69 20.03
C GLY A 722 -23.43 -7.08 19.16
N GLU A 723 -23.26 -5.77 19.29
CA GLU A 723 -22.22 -4.97 18.64
C GLU A 723 -20.83 -5.26 19.27
N PRO A 724 -19.73 -5.05 18.53
CA PRO A 724 -18.38 -5.18 19.07
C PRO A 724 -18.15 -4.20 20.22
N ALA A 725 -17.50 -4.67 21.29
CA ALA A 725 -17.17 -3.85 22.44
C ALA A 725 -15.84 -3.08 22.24
N VAL A 726 -15.01 -3.54 21.31
CA VAL A 726 -13.74 -2.90 20.93
C VAL A 726 -13.57 -2.98 19.42
N ILE A 727 -13.23 -1.85 18.80
CA ILE A 727 -12.94 -1.74 17.36
C ILE A 727 -11.59 -1.03 17.21
N ALA A 728 -10.63 -1.68 16.55
CA ALA A 728 -9.28 -1.17 16.30
C ALA A 728 -8.59 -0.60 17.56
N GLY A 729 -8.77 -1.25 18.71
CA GLY A 729 -8.22 -0.81 20.00
C GLY A 729 -9.02 0.28 20.73
N VAL A 730 -10.16 0.74 20.20
CA VAL A 730 -11.04 1.72 20.85
C VAL A 730 -12.23 1.02 21.49
N THR A 731 -12.37 1.16 22.81
CA THR A 731 -13.54 0.70 23.57
C THR A 731 -14.78 1.53 23.19
N GLN A 732 -15.88 0.85 22.85
CA GLN A 732 -17.13 1.46 22.35
C GLN A 732 -18.08 1.93 23.46
#